data_AF-A0A5C7I0C6-F1
#
_entry.id   AF-A0A5C7I0C6-F1
#
_cell.length_a   1.000
_cell.length_b   1.000
_cell.length_c   1.000
_cell.angle_alpha   90.00
_cell.angle_beta   90.00
_cell.angle_gamma   90.00
#
_symmetry.space_group_name_H-M   'P 1'
#
loop_
_entity.id
_entity.type
_entity.pdbx_description
1 polymer ?
#
loop_
_entity_poly.entity_id
_entity_poly.type
_entity_poly.pdbx_seq_one_letter_code
_entity_poly.pdbx_strand_id
1 'polypeptide(L)'
;MAAMVILSAVIGGVVGLLFYLYKLLLLRPKLLRSKLQKQGIDGPAPSFLLGNIPEMKRIQLQLTQKDQSKVGLDHDWPSTVFPFVEQWKNQYDIEMVKEMSTCTSLSLGKPSYMSKERGPILGNGIISSSGLFWAHQRKIIGPEFYIDKVKGMVNLMVDSTKSLLGSWESRIESGGGTVEIRVDQDLRSLAADIISRACFGSNYSKGQEIFLKLGSLQKIMSKGMVGVPGLRYLPSKNNREIWKLEKEINLMILRTVKQRVEASYEKDFLQRILEGARSDVHDYEFYNGLSTEISQDKFIVDNCKSIYFAGHETSAITTSWVLLLLAAHPEWQARVRAELLEVCRDGFPDADLLPNLKTMTMVIQETLRLYPPVGLLPREALQDIKFKDIVIPKGMGIRIPIAMLQQDPDLWGSDAHQFNPERFAHRISAACKIPQAYMPFGIGPRICAGQHFAMTELKVMLSLILSKFCVSVSPKYNHSPVYRLVVVPEHGVNLYTRLQKKSEQLRSNYKGKKPVKETTMEINIIFLSAVLGGVVLFLHLYNVLVTKPKRVRSRLEKQGIRGPSPSFLLGNISEIKKIQHEEEEVSSSIAAQQKVGMISHNWPPTAFAYLEKYKNDYVPGGVTGPIFMYSAGSIQIICITEMDLVKEVNQCTSLSLGKPSYLSKDRGPLLGQGILASSGPLWAHQRKVIAPQLYLERVKGMVKLMVDSTLSLVKAWESRIESEGGGIAEISVDTDMKSLAADVISRACFGSSYSKGQEIFSKFGSLLEVMSKEPVGIPGLRYLPTKNNREIWRLEKEINLMILQVVKDRSESSCEKDLLQMILEGAKSCGDYNGVPLNISCDKFIVDNCKNIYFAGHETSAITAAWSFLLLALYPEWQDRVRAEVLKVCKGNPPNSEMLRSMKIVTMVIQETLRLYPPAGFVFREALDDIKLKDIVIPKGMGIQVPIPILQQNPDLWGPDAHQFNPERFANGVIGACKIPQAYMPFGAGPRACAGQHFAMAELKVILSLLVSKFSFSVSPKYRHSPVVRDYVPTVFDNFSANVMVDGQTVNLGQEDYNRLRPLSYRGADVFLLAFSLISRPSYENISKKGQELKKQIGALAYVECSSKTQQNVKAVFDAAIKAVLQPPKLKKQKKKLRICFVL
;
A
#
# COMPACT_ATOMS: atom_id res chain seq x y z
N MET A 1 11.16 23.47 -71.71
CA MET A 1 11.00 22.22 -70.93
C MET A 1 10.84 22.45 -69.42
N ALA A 2 11.81 23.03 -68.70
CA ALA A 2 11.76 23.12 -67.23
C ALA A 2 10.43 23.66 -66.64
N ALA A 3 9.86 24.73 -67.21
CA ALA A 3 8.56 25.27 -66.78
C ALA A 3 7.39 24.27 -66.92
N MET A 4 7.37 23.42 -67.96
CA MET A 4 6.36 22.37 -68.14
C MET A 4 6.52 21.25 -67.10
N VAL A 5 7.76 20.93 -66.70
CA VAL A 5 8.05 19.94 -65.64
C VAL A 5 7.61 20.46 -64.28
N ILE A 6 7.90 21.74 -63.98
CA ILE A 6 7.43 22.40 -62.75
C ILE A 6 5.90 22.47 -62.72
N LEU A 7 5.25 22.87 -63.83
CA LEU A 7 3.79 22.91 -63.93
C LEU A 7 3.16 21.52 -63.75
N SER A 8 3.75 20.48 -64.36
CA SER A 8 3.31 19.09 -64.19
C SER A 8 3.47 18.60 -62.75
N ALA A 9 4.56 18.97 -62.07
CA ALA A 9 4.79 18.64 -60.68
C ALA A 9 3.81 19.38 -59.74
N VAL A 10 3.50 20.64 -60.01
CA VAL A 10 2.48 21.42 -59.28
C VAL A 10 1.09 20.83 -59.48
N ILE A 11 0.71 20.50 -60.72
CA ILE A 11 -0.58 19.85 -61.02
C ILE A 11 -0.66 18.49 -60.33
N GLY A 12 0.39 17.66 -60.41
CA GLY A 12 0.47 16.38 -59.70
C GLY A 12 0.34 16.52 -58.18
N GLY A 13 0.99 17.54 -57.60
CA GLY A 13 0.86 17.89 -56.18
C GLY A 13 -0.56 18.33 -55.80
N VAL A 14 -1.22 19.16 -56.63
CA VAL A 14 -2.60 19.61 -56.41
C VAL A 14 -3.58 18.44 -56.54
N VAL A 15 -3.44 17.57 -57.54
CA VAL A 15 -4.28 16.36 -57.71
C VAL A 15 -4.07 15.40 -56.53
N GLY A 16 -2.82 15.19 -56.10
CA GLY A 16 -2.50 14.39 -54.92
C GLY A 16 -3.11 14.96 -53.64
N LEU A 17 -3.08 16.27 -53.46
CA LEU A 17 -3.73 16.97 -52.33
C LEU A 17 -5.26 16.84 -52.38
N LEU A 18 -5.88 17.03 -53.54
CA LEU A 18 -7.33 16.88 -53.73
C LEU A 18 -7.78 15.44 -53.45
N PHE A 19 -7.04 14.44 -53.92
CA PHE A 19 -7.30 13.02 -53.63
C PHE A 19 -7.12 12.70 -52.14
N TYR A 20 -6.08 13.24 -51.49
CA TYR A 20 -5.88 13.11 -50.04
C TYR A 20 -7.04 13.73 -49.24
N LEU A 21 -7.47 14.94 -49.61
CA LEU A 21 -8.60 15.63 -48.99
C LEU A 21 -9.92 14.87 -49.20
N TYR A 22 -10.18 14.38 -50.42
CA TYR A 22 -11.34 13.51 -50.70
C TYR A 22 -11.32 12.24 -49.82
N LYS A 23 -10.18 11.57 -49.73
CA LYS A 23 -10.00 10.37 -48.90
C LYS A 23 -10.23 10.65 -47.41
N LEU A 24 -9.74 11.80 -46.92
CA LEU A 24 -9.83 12.20 -45.52
C LEU A 24 -11.22 12.70 -45.11
N LEU A 25 -11.84 13.54 -45.94
CA LEU A 25 -13.06 14.30 -45.60
C LEU A 25 -14.36 13.59 -46.03
N LEU A 26 -14.32 12.74 -47.06
CA LEU A 26 -15.49 12.04 -47.59
C LEU A 26 -15.40 10.52 -47.45
N LEU A 27 -14.35 9.90 -48.02
CA LEU A 27 -14.30 8.45 -48.15
C LEU A 27 -14.14 7.74 -46.80
N ARG A 28 -13.18 8.18 -45.97
CA ARG A 28 -12.91 7.56 -44.66
C ARG A 28 -14.11 7.66 -43.69
N PRO A 29 -14.80 8.80 -43.51
CA PRO A 29 -16.01 8.86 -42.70
C PRO A 29 -17.13 7.96 -43.22
N LYS A 30 -17.39 7.93 -44.54
CA LYS A 30 -18.40 7.04 -45.15
C LYS A 30 -18.10 5.56 -44.91
N LEU A 31 -16.83 5.13 -45.06
CA LEU A 31 -16.42 3.75 -44.81
C LEU A 31 -16.56 3.34 -43.33
N LEU A 32 -16.16 4.20 -42.39
CA LEU A 32 -16.33 3.94 -40.95
C LEU A 32 -17.81 3.84 -40.57
N ARG A 33 -18.66 4.73 -41.09
CA ARG A 33 -20.11 4.67 -40.88
C ARG A 33 -20.71 3.40 -41.47
N SER A 34 -20.39 3.04 -42.70
CA SER A 34 -20.92 1.83 -43.36
C SER A 34 -20.56 0.55 -42.59
N LYS A 35 -19.36 0.48 -41.98
CA LYS A 35 -18.99 -0.64 -41.10
C LYS A 35 -19.90 -0.77 -39.87
N LEU A 36 -20.40 0.34 -39.30
CA LEU A 36 -21.30 0.31 -38.14
C LEU A 36 -22.76 0.08 -38.55
N GLN A 37 -23.22 0.68 -39.66
CA GLN A 37 -24.57 0.45 -40.19
C GLN A 37 -24.82 -1.01 -40.55
N LYS A 38 -23.80 -1.71 -41.09
CA LYS A 38 -23.85 -3.17 -41.33
C LYS A 38 -23.99 -4.02 -40.06
N GLN A 39 -23.81 -3.42 -38.88
CA GLN A 39 -23.93 -4.05 -37.57
C GLN A 39 -25.16 -3.51 -36.79
N GLY A 40 -26.11 -2.85 -37.48
CA GLY A 40 -27.33 -2.30 -36.88
C GLY A 40 -27.17 -0.94 -36.20
N ILE A 41 -25.97 -0.34 -36.20
CA ILE A 41 -25.71 0.94 -35.53
C ILE A 41 -25.79 2.08 -36.55
N ASP A 42 -26.85 2.90 -36.47
CA ASP A 42 -27.04 4.08 -37.32
C ASP A 42 -27.05 5.40 -36.52
N GLY A 43 -27.34 6.52 -37.18
CA GLY A 43 -27.43 7.84 -36.56
C GLY A 43 -27.81 8.93 -37.56
N PRO A 44 -27.75 10.22 -37.19
CA PRO A 44 -28.07 11.32 -38.10
C PRO A 44 -27.07 11.42 -39.26
N ALA A 45 -27.52 11.83 -40.45
CA ALA A 45 -26.64 11.95 -41.63
C ALA A 45 -25.68 13.17 -41.51
N PRO A 46 -24.37 13.02 -41.73
CA PRO A 46 -23.42 14.13 -41.61
C PRO A 46 -23.51 15.10 -42.79
N SER A 47 -23.47 16.40 -42.53
CA SER A 47 -23.32 17.42 -43.58
C SER A 47 -21.92 17.36 -44.21
N PHE A 48 -21.80 17.85 -45.44
CA PHE A 48 -20.51 18.03 -46.10
C PHE A 48 -19.60 18.96 -45.26
N LEU A 49 -18.33 18.55 -45.10
CA LEU A 49 -17.25 19.19 -44.31
C LEU A 49 -17.47 19.38 -42.80
N LEU A 50 -18.70 19.71 -42.36
CA LEU A 50 -19.00 20.06 -40.97
C LEU A 50 -19.66 18.93 -40.16
N GLY A 51 -19.97 17.79 -40.79
CA GLY A 51 -20.61 16.66 -40.12
C GLY A 51 -21.94 17.08 -39.50
N ASN A 52 -22.21 16.67 -38.26
CA ASN A 52 -23.44 17.04 -37.56
C ASN A 52 -23.34 18.37 -36.79
N ILE A 53 -22.26 19.16 -36.93
CA ILE A 53 -22.12 20.44 -36.21
C ILE A 53 -23.28 21.42 -36.50
N PRO A 54 -23.78 21.59 -37.75
CA PRO A 54 -24.91 22.48 -38.03
C PRO A 54 -26.20 22.03 -37.33
N GLU A 55 -26.45 20.72 -37.32
CA GLU A 55 -27.60 20.09 -36.66
C GLU A 55 -27.53 20.25 -35.14
N MET A 56 -26.37 19.96 -34.52
CA MET A 56 -26.11 20.18 -33.09
C MET A 56 -26.36 21.64 -32.68
N LYS A 57 -25.92 22.61 -33.51
CA LYS A 57 -26.19 24.04 -33.27
C LYS A 57 -27.67 24.37 -33.39
N ARG A 58 -28.40 23.80 -34.35
CA ARG A 58 -29.84 24.00 -34.53
C ARG A 58 -30.61 23.51 -33.30
N ILE A 59 -30.31 22.29 -32.84
CA ILE A 59 -30.93 21.68 -31.65
C ILE A 59 -30.68 22.56 -30.40
N GLN A 60 -29.44 23.03 -30.21
CA GLN A 60 -29.10 23.91 -29.08
C GLN A 60 -29.90 25.23 -29.11
N LEU A 61 -29.98 25.89 -30.27
CA LEU A 61 -30.68 27.18 -30.42
C LEU A 61 -32.19 27.05 -30.13
N GLN A 62 -32.81 25.94 -30.52
CA GLN A 62 -34.25 25.70 -30.32
C GLN A 62 -34.64 25.56 -28.84
N LEU A 63 -33.71 25.16 -27.96
CA LEU A 63 -33.96 25.02 -26.52
C LEU A 63 -33.62 26.29 -25.74
N THR A 64 -32.56 27.01 -26.11
CA THR A 64 -32.23 28.32 -25.51
C THR A 64 -33.35 29.36 -25.69
N GLN A 65 -34.23 29.19 -26.68
CA GLN A 65 -35.43 30.02 -26.89
C GLN A 65 -36.63 29.62 -26.02
N LYS A 66 -36.63 28.46 -25.36
CA LYS A 66 -37.76 27.95 -24.56
C LYS A 66 -37.59 28.07 -23.04
N ASP A 67 -36.36 28.05 -22.53
CA ASP A 67 -36.08 27.74 -21.12
C ASP A 67 -35.72 28.98 -20.25
N GLN A 68 -36.42 30.11 -20.44
CA GLN A 68 -36.13 31.37 -19.73
C GLN A 68 -36.90 31.56 -18.39
N SER A 69 -37.65 30.56 -17.92
CA SER A 69 -38.62 30.73 -16.81
C SER A 69 -38.38 29.86 -15.57
N LYS A 70 -37.36 29.00 -15.53
CA LYS A 70 -37.07 28.15 -14.35
C LYS A 70 -36.36 28.92 -13.24
N VAL A 71 -37.11 29.26 -12.18
CA VAL A 71 -36.57 29.86 -10.94
C VAL A 71 -36.33 28.75 -9.91
N GLY A 72 -35.06 28.36 -9.71
CA GLY A 72 -34.69 27.37 -8.69
C GLY A 72 -33.37 26.64 -8.96
N LEU A 73 -33.02 25.72 -8.07
CA LEU A 73 -31.90 24.79 -8.23
C LEU A 73 -32.37 23.51 -8.93
N ASP A 74 -32.55 23.58 -10.25
CA ASP A 74 -32.83 22.39 -11.06
C ASP A 74 -31.53 21.61 -11.33
N HIS A 75 -31.53 20.30 -11.09
CA HIS A 75 -30.37 19.45 -11.32
C HIS A 75 -30.45 18.65 -12.64
N ASP A 76 -31.59 18.63 -13.34
CA ASP A 76 -31.71 18.07 -14.71
C ASP A 76 -31.18 19.06 -15.76
N TRP A 77 -29.89 19.36 -15.66
CA TRP A 77 -29.16 20.15 -16.64
C TRP A 77 -28.57 19.37 -17.84
N PRO A 78 -28.30 18.03 -17.80
CA PRO A 78 -27.62 17.35 -18.91
C PRO A 78 -28.39 17.41 -20.24
N SER A 79 -29.73 17.38 -20.17
CA SER A 79 -30.65 17.55 -21.30
C SER A 79 -30.50 18.94 -21.94
N THR A 80 -30.43 20.01 -21.14
CA THR A 80 -30.25 21.40 -21.62
C THR A 80 -28.84 21.68 -22.16
N VAL A 81 -27.79 21.05 -21.61
CA VAL A 81 -26.39 21.30 -21.99
C VAL A 81 -25.88 20.38 -23.11
N PHE A 82 -26.45 19.18 -23.25
CA PHE A 82 -26.12 18.23 -24.33
C PHE A 82 -27.37 17.74 -25.10
N PRO A 83 -28.25 18.62 -25.58
CA PRO A 83 -29.58 18.24 -26.06
C PRO A 83 -29.58 17.37 -27.32
N PHE A 84 -28.56 17.51 -28.16
CA PHE A 84 -28.36 16.63 -29.31
C PHE A 84 -28.03 15.18 -28.91
N VAL A 85 -27.43 14.96 -27.73
CA VAL A 85 -27.20 13.59 -27.21
C VAL A 85 -28.50 12.99 -26.70
N GLU A 86 -29.32 13.78 -26.01
CA GLU A 86 -30.63 13.35 -25.51
C GLU A 86 -31.59 13.02 -26.66
N GLN A 87 -31.69 13.92 -27.65
CA GLN A 87 -32.52 13.69 -28.82
C GLN A 87 -32.08 12.44 -29.61
N TRP A 88 -30.78 12.23 -29.81
CA TRP A 88 -30.30 11.06 -30.53
C TRP A 88 -30.36 9.76 -29.69
N LYS A 89 -30.23 9.80 -28.36
CA LYS A 89 -30.48 8.64 -27.46
C LYS A 89 -31.89 8.10 -27.67
N ASN A 90 -32.88 8.98 -27.71
CA ASN A 90 -34.29 8.61 -27.86
C ASN A 90 -34.69 8.23 -29.30
N GLN A 91 -33.81 8.45 -30.29
CA GLN A 91 -34.03 8.14 -31.70
C GLN A 91 -33.26 6.89 -32.18
N TYR A 92 -32.17 6.52 -31.49
CA TYR A 92 -31.27 5.43 -31.86
C TYR A 92 -30.89 4.62 -30.61
N ASP A 93 -31.34 3.37 -30.53
CA ASP A 93 -31.15 2.47 -29.38
C ASP A 93 -29.68 2.02 -29.24
N ILE A 94 -29.07 2.21 -28.05
CA ILE A 94 -27.63 1.99 -27.80
C ILE A 94 -27.36 1.49 -26.37
N GLU A 95 -27.31 0.17 -26.17
CA GLU A 95 -26.90 -0.45 -24.89
C GLU A 95 -25.46 -1.04 -24.93
N MET A 96 -24.44 -0.23 -24.66
CA MET A 96 -23.01 -0.67 -24.67
C MET A 96 -22.19 -0.38 -23.39
N VAL A 97 -22.75 0.31 -22.40
CA VAL A 97 -21.96 0.93 -21.30
C VAL A 97 -21.26 -0.10 -20.40
N LYS A 98 -21.86 -1.27 -20.18
CA LYS A 98 -21.37 -2.26 -19.21
C LYS A 98 -20.02 -2.89 -19.60
N GLU A 99 -19.78 -3.14 -20.89
CA GLU A 99 -18.59 -3.88 -21.36
C GLU A 99 -17.39 -3.01 -21.70
N MET A 100 -17.60 -1.73 -22.04
CA MET A 100 -16.48 -0.80 -22.17
C MET A 100 -15.69 -0.64 -20.85
N SER A 101 -16.30 -0.97 -19.71
CA SER A 101 -15.67 -0.93 -18.38
C SER A 101 -14.70 -2.09 -18.09
N THR A 102 -14.84 -3.23 -18.78
CA THR A 102 -14.03 -4.44 -18.56
C THR A 102 -12.84 -4.55 -19.51
N CYS A 103 -12.75 -3.67 -20.52
CA CYS A 103 -11.61 -3.65 -21.45
C CYS A 103 -10.36 -3.05 -20.78
N THR A 104 -9.43 -3.91 -20.37
CA THR A 104 -8.14 -3.54 -19.77
C THR A 104 -7.05 -3.21 -20.79
N SER A 105 -7.36 -3.25 -22.09
CA SER A 105 -6.38 -3.08 -23.18
C SER A 105 -5.98 -1.61 -23.42
N LEU A 106 -4.74 -1.40 -23.85
CA LEU A 106 -4.23 -0.11 -24.36
C LEU A 106 -4.87 0.32 -25.70
N SER A 107 -5.69 -0.53 -26.32
CA SER A 107 -6.38 -0.29 -27.60
C SER A 107 -7.32 0.94 -27.60
N LEU A 108 -7.74 1.45 -26.44
CA LEU A 108 -8.58 2.66 -26.34
C LEU A 108 -7.74 3.93 -26.08
N GLY A 109 -7.75 4.81 -27.07
CA GLY A 109 -7.09 6.11 -27.13
C GLY A 109 -7.92 7.27 -26.60
N LYS A 110 -7.28 8.45 -26.56
CA LYS A 110 -7.93 9.76 -26.69
C LYS A 110 -7.99 10.13 -28.19
N PRO A 111 -9.07 10.76 -28.69
CA PRO A 111 -9.12 11.17 -30.08
C PRO A 111 -8.03 12.17 -30.45
N SER A 112 -7.55 12.11 -31.69
CA SER A 112 -6.44 12.98 -32.14
C SER A 112 -6.69 14.49 -32.00
N TYR A 113 -7.94 14.97 -31.95
CA TYR A 113 -8.24 16.38 -31.66
C TYR A 113 -7.89 16.80 -30.22
N MET A 114 -7.76 15.86 -29.27
CA MET A 114 -7.40 16.16 -27.87
C MET A 114 -5.94 16.60 -27.73
N SER A 115 -5.01 16.00 -28.50
CA SER A 115 -3.60 16.41 -28.52
C SER A 115 -3.31 17.46 -29.61
N LYS A 116 -4.06 17.45 -30.71
CA LYS A 116 -3.93 18.43 -31.80
C LYS A 116 -4.71 19.71 -31.51
N GLU A 117 -6.03 19.72 -31.66
CA GLU A 117 -6.83 20.96 -31.56
C GLU A 117 -6.89 21.53 -30.14
N ARG A 118 -6.90 20.67 -29.11
CA ARG A 118 -6.81 21.08 -27.69
C ARG A 118 -5.37 21.20 -27.17
N GLY A 119 -4.37 21.03 -28.05
CA GLY A 119 -2.94 21.23 -27.75
C GLY A 119 -2.55 22.58 -27.11
N PRO A 120 -3.18 23.74 -27.42
CA PRO A 120 -2.83 25.01 -26.76
C PRO A 120 -2.95 24.97 -25.24
N ILE A 121 -4.01 24.32 -24.75
CA ILE A 121 -4.39 24.29 -23.34
C ILE A 121 -4.01 22.97 -22.64
N LEU A 122 -3.95 21.84 -23.35
CA LEU A 122 -3.62 20.53 -22.77
C LEU A 122 -2.24 19.97 -23.15
N GLY A 123 -1.61 20.47 -24.22
CA GLY A 123 -0.44 19.82 -24.83
C GLY A 123 -0.73 18.41 -25.37
N ASN A 124 0.33 17.65 -25.66
CA ASN A 124 0.30 16.18 -25.83
C ASN A 124 0.74 15.44 -24.54
N GLY A 125 0.29 15.94 -23.38
CA GLY A 125 0.61 15.35 -22.06
C GLY A 125 -0.35 14.23 -21.65
N ILE A 126 -0.20 13.76 -20.41
CA ILE A 126 -0.87 12.59 -19.83
C ILE A 126 -2.41 12.52 -19.98
N ILE A 127 -3.10 13.64 -20.19
CA ILE A 127 -4.57 13.69 -20.36
C ILE A 127 -5.04 13.60 -21.82
N SER A 128 -4.17 13.91 -22.78
CA SER A 128 -4.49 14.03 -24.22
C SER A 128 -3.77 13.00 -25.10
N SER A 129 -2.68 12.41 -24.62
CA SER A 129 -1.87 11.42 -25.31
C SER A 129 -2.50 10.02 -25.40
N SER A 130 -1.90 9.13 -26.21
CA SER A 130 -2.39 7.77 -26.48
C SER A 130 -1.29 6.72 -26.63
N GLY A 131 -1.66 5.44 -26.60
CA GLY A 131 -0.77 4.30 -26.86
C GLY A 131 0.34 4.14 -25.82
N LEU A 132 1.49 3.63 -26.26
CA LEU A 132 2.69 3.42 -25.43
C LEU A 132 3.24 4.73 -24.86
N PHE A 133 3.20 5.82 -25.64
CA PHE A 133 3.61 7.15 -25.18
C PHE A 133 2.78 7.64 -23.97
N TRP A 134 1.47 7.38 -23.96
CA TRP A 134 0.65 7.62 -22.77
C TRP A 134 1.01 6.68 -21.61
N ALA A 135 1.31 5.41 -21.86
CA ALA A 135 1.69 4.47 -20.81
C ALA A 135 3.03 4.84 -20.14
N HIS A 136 4.00 5.32 -20.93
CA HIS A 136 5.26 5.89 -20.47
C HIS A 136 5.05 7.15 -19.62
N GLN A 137 4.32 8.14 -20.12
CA GLN A 137 3.91 9.33 -19.33
C GLN A 137 3.18 8.94 -18.04
N ARG A 138 2.29 7.93 -18.08
CA ARG A 138 1.56 7.43 -16.91
C ARG A 138 2.46 6.70 -15.91
N LYS A 139 3.52 6.02 -16.35
CA LYS A 139 4.55 5.40 -15.49
C LYS A 139 5.37 6.45 -14.74
N ILE A 140 5.68 7.58 -15.38
CA ILE A 140 6.46 8.68 -14.79
C ILE A 140 5.59 9.53 -13.84
N ILE A 141 4.45 10.03 -14.33
CA ILE A 141 3.63 11.03 -13.64
C ILE A 141 2.61 10.40 -12.67
N GLY A 142 2.09 9.21 -13.00
CA GLY A 142 1.06 8.54 -12.21
C GLY A 142 1.42 8.32 -10.74
N PRO A 143 2.63 7.82 -10.39
CA PRO A 143 3.04 7.57 -9.01
C PRO A 143 3.00 8.79 -8.08
N GLU A 144 3.14 10.01 -8.60
CA GLU A 144 3.11 11.23 -7.79
C GLU A 144 1.68 11.66 -7.41
N PHE A 145 0.68 11.21 -8.16
CA PHE A 145 -0.73 11.37 -7.81
C PHE A 145 -1.31 10.13 -7.12
N TYR A 146 -0.49 9.12 -6.80
CA TYR A 146 -0.90 8.07 -5.89
C TYR A 146 -1.15 8.67 -4.51
N ILE A 147 -2.10 8.07 -3.80
CA ILE A 147 -2.51 8.53 -2.47
C ILE A 147 -1.29 8.70 -1.55
N ASP A 148 -0.31 7.79 -1.57
CA ASP A 148 0.97 7.85 -0.82
C ASP A 148 1.92 9.02 -1.18
N LYS A 149 1.58 9.86 -2.16
CA LYS A 149 2.27 11.12 -2.48
C LYS A 149 1.37 12.34 -2.36
N VAL A 150 0.14 12.26 -2.89
CA VAL A 150 -0.92 13.30 -2.78
C VAL A 150 -1.02 13.86 -1.38
N LYS A 151 -1.13 12.95 -0.44
CA LYS A 151 -1.25 13.26 0.96
C LYS A 151 -0.12 14.22 1.41
N GLY A 152 1.13 14.07 0.95
CA GLY A 152 2.28 14.85 1.44
C GLY A 152 2.09 16.35 1.27
N MET A 153 1.23 16.70 0.31
CA MET A 153 0.84 18.03 -0.09
C MET A 153 -0.28 18.62 0.80
N VAL A 154 -0.86 17.94 1.80
CA VAL A 154 -2.04 18.46 2.53
C VAL A 154 -1.76 19.62 3.49
N ASN A 155 -0.57 19.76 4.05
CA ASN A 155 -0.22 20.94 4.89
C ASN A 155 -0.05 22.11 3.95
N LEU A 156 0.60 21.89 2.81
CA LEU A 156 0.60 22.83 1.70
C LEU A 156 -0.84 23.18 1.26
N MET A 157 -1.78 22.22 1.15
CA MET A 157 -3.20 22.51 0.89
C MET A 157 -3.85 23.32 2.02
N VAL A 158 -3.59 22.96 3.28
CA VAL A 158 -4.10 23.64 4.48
C VAL A 158 -3.54 25.05 4.59
N ASP A 159 -2.25 25.25 4.34
CA ASP A 159 -1.52 26.50 4.45
C ASP A 159 -1.88 27.46 3.32
N SER A 160 -2.05 26.94 2.09
CA SER A 160 -2.71 27.67 1.00
C SER A 160 -4.14 28.08 1.37
N THR A 161 -4.92 27.17 1.97
CA THR A 161 -6.32 27.44 2.34
C THR A 161 -6.42 28.44 3.50
N LYS A 162 -5.51 28.42 4.49
CA LYS A 162 -5.49 29.39 5.61
C LYS A 162 -5.47 30.85 5.12
N SER A 163 -4.75 31.13 4.03
CA SER A 163 -4.73 32.45 3.39
C SER A 163 -6.13 32.89 2.93
N LEU A 164 -6.89 31.97 2.31
CA LEU A 164 -8.27 32.21 1.94
C LEU A 164 -9.16 32.46 3.17
N LEU A 165 -9.02 31.64 4.23
CA LEU A 165 -9.79 31.81 5.46
C LEU A 165 -9.58 33.22 6.05
N GLY A 166 -8.33 33.66 6.22
CA GLY A 166 -8.03 34.99 6.76
C GLY A 166 -8.59 36.14 5.89
N SER A 167 -8.60 35.98 4.56
CA SER A 167 -9.25 36.94 3.68
C SER A 167 -10.77 36.98 3.88
N TRP A 168 -11.42 35.84 4.07
CA TRP A 168 -12.86 35.77 4.34
C TRP A 168 -13.22 36.28 5.74
N GLU A 169 -12.41 36.00 6.75
CA GLU A 169 -12.59 36.53 8.12
C GLU A 169 -12.55 38.07 8.11
N SER A 170 -11.51 38.66 7.52
CA SER A 170 -11.40 40.12 7.38
C SER A 170 -12.58 40.75 6.62
N ARG A 171 -13.05 40.11 5.54
CA ARG A 171 -14.25 40.56 4.81
C ARG A 171 -15.51 40.49 5.69
N ILE A 172 -15.70 39.43 6.49
CA ILE A 172 -16.85 39.27 7.38
C ILE A 172 -16.82 40.27 8.54
N GLU A 173 -15.66 40.52 9.13
CA GLU A 173 -15.46 41.54 10.17
C GLU A 173 -15.77 42.94 9.66
N SER A 174 -15.24 43.30 8.48
CA SER A 174 -15.54 44.59 7.84
C SER A 174 -17.02 44.71 7.40
N GLY A 175 -17.69 43.58 7.15
CA GLY A 175 -19.08 43.50 6.70
C GLY A 175 -20.12 43.33 7.82
N GLY A 176 -19.77 43.55 9.10
CA GLY A 176 -20.73 43.48 10.21
C GLY A 176 -21.20 42.05 10.56
N GLY A 177 -20.43 41.02 10.21
CA GLY A 177 -20.65 39.64 10.66
C GLY A 177 -21.37 38.71 9.67
N THR A 178 -21.85 39.19 8.52
CA THR A 178 -22.28 38.35 7.38
C THR A 178 -22.03 39.09 6.07
N VAL A 179 -21.34 38.46 5.12
CA VAL A 179 -20.94 39.10 3.85
C VAL A 179 -21.28 38.19 2.67
N GLU A 180 -21.59 38.79 1.52
CA GLU A 180 -21.75 38.06 0.26
C GLU A 180 -20.38 37.79 -0.37
N ILE A 181 -20.10 36.53 -0.72
CA ILE A 181 -18.83 36.10 -1.33
C ILE A 181 -19.10 35.35 -2.63
N ARG A 182 -18.38 35.75 -3.68
CA ARG A 182 -18.29 35.01 -4.94
C ARG A 182 -17.25 33.89 -4.82
N VAL A 183 -17.68 32.72 -4.35
CA VAL A 183 -16.76 31.63 -3.97
C VAL A 183 -16.03 31.00 -5.16
N ASP A 184 -16.61 31.01 -6.36
CA ASP A 184 -16.01 30.35 -7.54
C ASP A 184 -14.71 31.03 -8.04
N GLN A 185 -14.53 32.31 -7.75
CA GLN A 185 -13.30 33.04 -8.11
C GLN A 185 -12.19 32.78 -7.08
N ASP A 186 -12.53 32.91 -5.80
CA ASP A 186 -11.60 32.68 -4.69
C ASP A 186 -11.11 31.21 -4.64
N LEU A 187 -12.00 30.24 -4.88
CA LEU A 187 -11.65 28.81 -4.93
C LEU A 187 -10.76 28.45 -6.12
N ARG A 188 -10.85 29.17 -7.24
CA ARG A 188 -9.89 29.04 -8.35
C ARG A 188 -8.51 29.50 -7.92
N SER A 189 -8.40 30.71 -7.36
CA SER A 189 -7.11 31.20 -6.83
C SER A 189 -6.49 30.26 -5.79
N LEU A 190 -7.31 29.59 -4.97
CA LEU A 190 -6.87 28.58 -4.01
C LEU A 190 -6.37 27.29 -4.69
N ALA A 191 -7.17 26.64 -5.55
CA ALA A 191 -6.75 25.40 -6.23
C ALA A 191 -5.53 25.63 -7.15
N ALA A 192 -5.37 26.85 -7.70
CA ALA A 192 -4.19 27.29 -8.43
C ALA A 192 -2.94 27.33 -7.54
N ASP A 193 -3.05 27.92 -6.35
CA ASP A 193 -1.96 27.95 -5.35
C ASP A 193 -1.57 26.53 -4.93
N ILE A 194 -2.56 25.71 -4.62
CA ILE A 194 -2.38 24.32 -4.21
C ILE A 194 -1.65 23.53 -5.30
N ILE A 195 -2.13 23.51 -6.54
CA ILE A 195 -1.47 22.71 -7.60
C ILE A 195 -0.11 23.28 -7.98
N SER A 196 0.09 24.61 -7.97
CA SER A 196 1.41 25.21 -8.21
C SER A 196 2.41 24.79 -7.15
N ARG A 197 2.08 24.89 -5.86
CA ARG A 197 2.99 24.47 -4.80
C ARG A 197 3.23 22.96 -4.82
N ALA A 198 2.16 22.17 -5.00
CA ALA A 198 2.23 20.71 -4.97
C ALA A 198 3.04 20.13 -6.14
N CYS A 199 2.98 20.78 -7.31
CA CYS A 199 3.66 20.29 -8.51
C CYS A 199 5.00 20.99 -8.84
N PHE A 200 5.24 22.21 -8.35
CA PHE A 200 6.36 23.06 -8.82
C PHE A 200 7.08 23.87 -7.71
N GLY A 201 6.73 23.66 -6.43
CA GLY A 201 7.39 24.33 -5.30
C GLY A 201 6.93 25.76 -5.02
N SER A 202 7.72 26.50 -4.25
CA SER A 202 7.30 27.68 -3.46
C SER A 202 6.98 28.98 -4.21
N ASN A 203 6.89 28.99 -5.54
CA ASN A 203 6.85 30.23 -6.35
C ASN A 203 5.47 30.58 -6.94
N TYR A 204 4.44 30.70 -6.07
CA TYR A 204 3.03 30.91 -6.46
C TYR A 204 2.77 32.14 -7.35
N SER A 205 3.40 33.28 -7.06
CA SER A 205 3.12 34.56 -7.75
C SER A 205 3.36 34.50 -9.25
N LYS A 206 4.35 33.73 -9.71
CA LYS A 206 4.62 33.48 -11.14
C LYS A 206 3.61 32.51 -11.76
N GLY A 207 3.08 31.57 -10.98
CA GLY A 207 2.04 30.62 -11.42
C GLY A 207 0.70 31.29 -11.68
N GLN A 208 0.33 32.30 -10.87
CA GLN A 208 -0.96 33.01 -10.97
C GLN A 208 -1.24 33.56 -12.38
N GLU A 209 -0.25 34.19 -13.03
CA GLU A 209 -0.40 34.70 -14.39
C GLU A 209 -0.61 33.56 -15.42
N ILE A 210 0.02 32.38 -15.23
CA ILE A 210 -0.18 31.21 -16.10
C ILE A 210 -1.64 30.74 -16.05
N PHE A 211 -2.24 30.65 -14.85
CA PHE A 211 -3.64 30.24 -14.70
C PHE A 211 -4.63 31.26 -15.30
N LEU A 212 -4.37 32.57 -15.16
CA LEU A 212 -5.19 33.61 -15.77
C LEU A 212 -5.17 33.53 -17.32
N LYS A 213 -4.00 33.26 -17.91
CA LYS A 213 -3.89 33.02 -19.36
C LYS A 213 -4.55 31.70 -19.78
N LEU A 214 -4.43 30.63 -18.99
CA LEU A 214 -5.11 29.33 -19.24
C LEU A 214 -6.65 29.46 -19.21
N GLY A 215 -7.21 30.19 -18.24
CA GLY A 215 -8.66 30.46 -18.18
C GLY A 215 -9.16 31.33 -19.33
N SER A 216 -8.36 32.32 -19.75
CA SER A 216 -8.64 33.12 -20.95
C SER A 216 -8.63 32.25 -22.21
N LEU A 217 -7.64 31.36 -22.32
CA LEU A 217 -7.51 30.39 -23.41
C LEU A 217 -8.69 29.40 -23.43
N GLN A 218 -9.12 28.87 -22.28
CA GLN A 218 -10.33 28.04 -22.14
C GLN A 218 -11.57 28.75 -22.68
N LYS A 219 -11.79 30.02 -22.31
CA LYS A 219 -12.94 30.83 -22.71
C LYS A 219 -12.98 31.13 -24.21
N ILE A 220 -11.83 31.34 -24.84
CA ILE A 220 -11.75 31.55 -26.31
C ILE A 220 -11.94 30.20 -27.02
N MET A 221 -11.27 29.15 -26.56
CA MET A 221 -11.32 27.81 -27.16
C MET A 221 -12.68 27.10 -26.97
N SER A 222 -13.49 27.49 -25.98
CA SER A 222 -14.86 26.97 -25.83
C SER A 222 -15.83 27.47 -26.92
N LYS A 223 -15.48 28.55 -27.64
CA LYS A 223 -16.28 29.14 -28.73
C LYS A 223 -15.90 28.62 -30.12
N GLY A 224 -14.82 27.85 -30.24
CA GLY A 224 -14.31 27.32 -31.51
C GLY A 224 -14.98 26.01 -31.96
N MET A 225 -15.01 25.77 -33.27
CA MET A 225 -15.48 24.50 -33.84
C MET A 225 -14.38 23.42 -33.72
N VAL A 226 -14.74 22.26 -33.18
CA VAL A 226 -13.85 21.12 -32.95
C VAL A 226 -14.07 20.05 -34.01
N GLY A 227 -13.00 19.43 -34.49
CA GLY A 227 -13.03 18.32 -35.45
C GLY A 227 -13.09 18.76 -36.92
N VAL A 228 -12.89 20.05 -37.22
CA VAL A 228 -12.78 20.56 -38.59
C VAL A 228 -11.30 20.66 -38.96
N PRO A 229 -10.77 19.79 -39.86
CA PRO A 229 -9.35 19.80 -40.21
C PRO A 229 -8.89 21.15 -40.75
N GLY A 230 -7.69 21.60 -40.35
CA GLY A 230 -7.08 22.84 -40.84
C GLY A 230 -7.56 24.14 -40.17
N LEU A 231 -8.78 24.19 -39.62
CA LEU A 231 -9.41 25.42 -39.13
C LEU A 231 -8.61 26.17 -38.04
N ARG A 232 -7.88 25.44 -37.18
CA ARG A 232 -7.00 26.03 -36.13
C ARG A 232 -5.82 26.82 -36.72
N TYR A 233 -5.38 26.52 -37.95
CA TYR A 233 -4.20 27.14 -38.57
C TYR A 233 -4.53 28.41 -39.37
N LEU A 234 -5.81 28.73 -39.57
CA LEU A 234 -6.21 29.98 -40.24
C LEU A 234 -6.02 31.18 -39.31
N PRO A 235 -5.51 32.34 -39.79
CA PRO A 235 -5.16 33.50 -38.96
C PRO A 235 -6.36 34.38 -38.58
N SER A 236 -7.44 33.76 -38.05
CA SER A 236 -8.62 34.46 -37.52
C SER A 236 -8.30 35.23 -36.22
N LYS A 237 -9.13 36.22 -35.85
CA LYS A 237 -8.94 36.99 -34.59
C LYS A 237 -8.81 36.07 -33.36
N ASN A 238 -9.67 35.05 -33.27
CA ASN A 238 -9.63 34.08 -32.17
C ASN A 238 -8.40 33.18 -32.22
N ASN A 239 -7.98 32.71 -33.41
CA ASN A 239 -6.81 31.85 -33.55
C ASN A 239 -5.50 32.60 -33.28
N ARG A 240 -5.39 33.87 -33.71
CA ARG A 240 -4.24 34.74 -33.37
C ARG A 240 -4.09 34.92 -31.87
N GLU A 241 -5.19 35.17 -31.15
CA GLU A 241 -5.15 35.30 -29.69
C GLU A 241 -4.84 33.95 -29.01
N ILE A 242 -5.36 32.83 -29.53
CA ILE A 242 -4.97 31.47 -29.08
C ILE A 242 -3.47 31.25 -29.25
N TRP A 243 -2.87 31.57 -30.40
CA TRP A 243 -1.43 31.38 -30.64
C TRP A 243 -0.57 32.29 -29.77
N LYS A 244 -1.02 33.53 -29.54
CA LYS A 244 -0.37 34.48 -28.63
C LYS A 244 -0.35 33.94 -27.19
N LEU A 245 -1.51 33.58 -26.65
CA LEU A 245 -1.64 32.99 -25.31
C LEU A 245 -0.86 31.67 -25.19
N GLU A 246 -0.90 30.81 -26.22
CA GLU A 246 -0.14 29.55 -26.27
C GLU A 246 1.38 29.80 -26.20
N LYS A 247 1.88 30.79 -26.94
CA LYS A 247 3.31 31.19 -26.92
C LYS A 247 3.71 31.79 -25.57
N GLU A 248 2.90 32.69 -25.01
CA GLU A 248 3.15 33.29 -23.70
C GLU A 248 3.20 32.22 -22.59
N ILE A 249 2.20 31.32 -22.54
CA ILE A 249 2.15 30.21 -21.57
C ILE A 249 3.38 29.29 -21.71
N ASN A 250 3.76 28.91 -22.94
CA ASN A 250 4.95 28.08 -23.18
C ASN A 250 6.22 28.74 -22.61
N LEU A 251 6.43 30.02 -22.91
CA LEU A 251 7.61 30.76 -22.45
C LEU A 251 7.63 30.93 -20.93
N MET A 252 6.49 31.16 -20.29
CA MET A 252 6.39 31.25 -18.83
C MET A 252 6.71 29.91 -18.14
N ILE A 253 6.19 28.80 -18.66
CA ILE A 253 6.49 27.46 -18.15
C ILE A 253 7.99 27.19 -18.27
N LEU A 254 8.59 27.40 -19.45
CA LEU A 254 10.02 27.17 -19.67
C LEU A 254 10.92 28.08 -18.81
N ARG A 255 10.57 29.35 -18.59
CA ARG A 255 11.30 30.22 -17.64
C ARG A 255 11.23 29.69 -16.22
N THR A 256 10.05 29.23 -15.78
CA THR A 256 9.85 28.65 -14.44
C THR A 256 10.70 27.39 -14.25
N VAL A 257 10.81 26.57 -15.30
CA VAL A 257 11.66 25.38 -15.34
C VAL A 257 13.15 25.74 -15.28
N LYS A 258 13.64 26.64 -16.15
CA LYS A 258 15.06 27.03 -16.18
C LYS A 258 15.54 27.62 -14.86
N GLN A 259 14.78 28.56 -14.29
CA GLN A 259 15.06 29.15 -12.98
C GLN A 259 15.09 28.13 -11.83
N ARG A 260 14.41 26.98 -11.97
CA ARG A 260 14.41 25.90 -10.97
C ARG A 260 15.56 24.91 -11.17
N VAL A 261 16.00 24.68 -12.41
CA VAL A 261 17.24 23.92 -12.70
C VAL A 261 18.49 24.67 -12.19
N GLU A 262 18.47 25.99 -12.22
CA GLU A 262 19.56 26.86 -11.72
C GLU A 262 19.59 26.99 -10.18
N ALA A 263 18.47 26.75 -9.48
CA ALA A 263 18.28 27.08 -8.06
C ALA A 263 18.33 25.90 -7.07
N SER A 264 19.08 24.83 -7.41
CA SER A 264 19.26 23.59 -6.61
C SER A 264 18.15 22.52 -6.70
N TYR A 265 18.56 21.27 -6.45
CA TYR A 265 17.79 20.03 -6.68
C TYR A 265 16.76 19.74 -5.55
N GLU A 266 15.56 20.30 -5.65
CA GLU A 266 14.40 19.79 -4.90
C GLU A 266 13.78 18.56 -5.60
N LYS A 267 13.60 17.45 -4.90
CA LYS A 267 12.97 16.22 -5.44
C LYS A 267 11.44 16.34 -5.49
N ASP A 268 10.92 17.34 -6.20
CA ASP A 268 9.49 17.59 -6.38
C ASP A 268 8.90 16.88 -7.61
N PHE A 269 7.66 17.21 -7.94
CA PHE A 269 6.94 16.66 -9.07
C PHE A 269 7.48 17.16 -10.44
N LEU A 270 7.85 18.44 -10.55
CA LEU A 270 8.51 18.95 -11.76
C LEU A 270 9.84 18.24 -11.99
N GLN A 271 10.64 18.05 -10.94
CA GLN A 271 11.90 17.32 -11.00
C GLN A 271 11.72 15.89 -11.53
N ARG A 272 10.60 15.22 -11.25
CA ARG A 272 10.23 13.92 -11.87
C ARG A 272 9.93 14.04 -13.37
N ILE A 273 9.27 15.11 -13.80
CA ILE A 273 9.05 15.41 -15.22
C ILE A 273 10.39 15.73 -15.91
N LEU A 274 11.31 16.43 -15.25
CA LEU A 274 12.65 16.72 -15.75
C LEU A 274 13.53 15.46 -15.82
N GLU A 275 13.48 14.60 -14.80
CA GLU A 275 14.14 13.30 -14.79
C GLU A 275 13.62 12.41 -15.92
N GLY A 276 12.30 12.30 -16.10
CA GLY A 276 11.68 11.55 -17.20
C GLY A 276 11.90 12.15 -18.59
N ALA A 277 12.22 13.44 -18.70
CA ALA A 277 12.68 14.06 -19.95
C ALA A 277 14.16 13.78 -20.22
N ARG A 278 14.99 13.65 -19.17
CA ARG A 278 16.44 13.44 -19.25
C ARG A 278 16.84 11.97 -19.43
N SER A 279 16.09 11.01 -18.87
CA SER A 279 16.44 9.59 -18.92
C SER A 279 16.23 8.93 -20.29
N ASP A 280 15.26 9.42 -21.07
CA ASP A 280 14.71 8.69 -22.23
C ASP A 280 14.78 9.51 -23.54
N VAL A 281 15.91 10.18 -23.79
CA VAL A 281 16.15 10.96 -25.03
C VAL A 281 15.87 10.15 -26.30
N HIS A 282 16.36 8.91 -26.37
CA HIS A 282 16.21 8.05 -27.54
C HIS A 282 14.79 7.51 -27.76
N ASP A 283 14.04 7.27 -26.68
CA ASP A 283 12.65 6.78 -26.77
C ASP A 283 11.68 7.88 -27.23
N TYR A 284 11.97 9.15 -26.92
CA TYR A 284 11.11 10.27 -27.35
C TYR A 284 11.34 10.68 -28.83
N GLU A 285 12.58 10.59 -29.33
CA GLU A 285 12.90 10.87 -30.73
C GLU A 285 12.16 9.92 -31.69
N PHE A 286 12.05 8.63 -31.33
CA PHE A 286 11.36 7.58 -32.08
C PHE A 286 9.88 7.89 -32.38
N TYR A 287 9.20 8.72 -31.57
CA TYR A 287 7.78 9.03 -31.74
C TYR A 287 7.48 10.41 -32.37
N ASN A 288 8.46 11.32 -32.46
CA ASN A 288 8.20 12.73 -32.86
C ASN A 288 9.18 13.33 -33.89
N GLY A 289 10.36 12.74 -34.15
CA GLY A 289 11.28 13.23 -35.21
C GLY A 289 11.79 14.67 -35.02
N LEU A 290 11.96 15.11 -33.77
CA LEU A 290 12.47 16.43 -33.38
C LEU A 290 13.81 16.28 -32.66
N SER A 291 14.68 17.29 -32.73
CA SER A 291 15.98 17.27 -32.04
C SER A 291 15.83 17.17 -30.51
N THR A 292 16.78 16.50 -29.88
CA THR A 292 16.86 16.18 -28.45
C THR A 292 16.40 17.29 -27.51
N GLU A 293 16.85 18.53 -27.72
CA GLU A 293 16.58 19.66 -26.83
C GLU A 293 15.14 20.21 -27.00
N ILE A 294 14.67 20.34 -28.24
CA ILE A 294 13.27 20.71 -28.57
C ILE A 294 12.30 19.61 -28.11
N SER A 295 12.76 18.36 -28.11
CA SER A 295 12.05 17.18 -27.62
C SER A 295 11.74 17.29 -26.12
N GLN A 296 12.76 17.58 -25.30
CA GLN A 296 12.63 17.68 -23.83
C GLN A 296 11.75 18.86 -23.40
N ASP A 297 12.02 20.07 -23.91
CA ASP A 297 11.21 21.27 -23.63
C ASP A 297 9.73 21.01 -23.94
N LYS A 298 9.44 20.31 -25.04
CA LYS A 298 8.08 19.96 -25.43
C LYS A 298 7.43 18.93 -24.49
N PHE A 299 8.14 17.89 -24.05
CA PHE A 299 7.62 16.92 -23.07
C PHE A 299 7.24 17.60 -21.75
N ILE A 300 8.10 18.53 -21.29
CA ILE A 300 7.89 19.28 -20.04
C ILE A 300 6.68 20.21 -20.19
N VAL A 301 6.65 21.07 -21.21
CA VAL A 301 5.54 22.02 -21.44
C VAL A 301 4.20 21.31 -21.61
N ASP A 302 4.14 20.24 -22.40
CA ASP A 302 2.89 19.54 -22.68
C ASP A 302 2.30 18.86 -21.42
N ASN A 303 3.15 18.30 -20.54
CA ASN A 303 2.69 17.72 -19.28
C ASN A 303 2.37 18.80 -18.22
N CYS A 304 3.11 19.90 -18.17
CA CYS A 304 2.80 21.03 -17.28
C CYS A 304 1.43 21.64 -17.62
N LYS A 305 1.13 21.87 -18.90
CA LYS A 305 -0.20 22.32 -19.36
C LYS A 305 -1.32 21.37 -18.95
N SER A 306 -1.12 20.08 -19.19
CA SER A 306 -2.08 19.03 -18.79
C SER A 306 -2.44 19.12 -17.31
N ILE A 307 -1.46 19.38 -16.44
CA ILE A 307 -1.62 19.33 -14.99
C ILE A 307 -2.12 20.64 -14.42
N TYR A 308 -1.65 21.78 -14.92
CA TYR A 308 -2.22 23.09 -14.55
C TYR A 308 -3.70 23.19 -14.90
N PHE A 309 -4.13 22.70 -16.07
CA PHE A 309 -5.56 22.69 -16.41
C PHE A 309 -6.34 21.68 -15.55
N ALA A 310 -5.83 20.47 -15.38
CA ALA A 310 -6.56 19.39 -14.70
C ALA A 310 -6.63 19.56 -13.17
N GLY A 311 -5.60 20.06 -12.50
CA GLY A 311 -5.55 20.16 -11.03
C GLY A 311 -6.30 21.37 -10.47
N HIS A 312 -6.21 22.52 -11.14
CA HIS A 312 -6.82 23.76 -10.66
C HIS A 312 -8.33 23.83 -10.94
N GLU A 313 -8.73 23.80 -12.22
CA GLU A 313 -10.08 24.21 -12.61
C GLU A 313 -11.13 23.21 -12.11
N THR A 314 -10.87 21.89 -12.19
CA THR A 314 -11.85 20.88 -11.77
C THR A 314 -12.09 20.86 -10.26
N SER A 315 -11.04 21.01 -9.44
CA SER A 315 -11.18 21.02 -7.98
C SER A 315 -11.90 22.28 -7.49
N ALA A 316 -11.57 23.45 -8.06
CA ALA A 316 -12.24 24.70 -7.73
C ALA A 316 -13.74 24.66 -8.03
N ILE A 317 -14.12 24.17 -9.22
CA ILE A 317 -15.53 24.07 -9.63
C ILE A 317 -16.28 23.04 -8.78
N THR A 318 -15.72 21.84 -8.55
CA THR A 318 -16.39 20.84 -7.69
C THR A 318 -16.59 21.36 -6.27
N THR A 319 -15.62 22.10 -5.70
CA THR A 319 -15.80 22.75 -4.39
C THR A 319 -16.90 23.80 -4.42
N SER A 320 -16.98 24.59 -5.49
CA SER A 320 -18.04 25.59 -5.68
C SER A 320 -19.43 24.95 -5.73
N TRP A 321 -19.58 23.82 -6.43
CA TRP A 321 -20.82 23.04 -6.46
C TRP A 321 -21.14 22.41 -5.10
N VAL A 322 -20.16 21.90 -4.35
CA VAL A 322 -20.40 21.36 -3.01
C VAL A 322 -20.87 22.45 -2.06
N LEU A 323 -20.22 23.63 -2.05
CA LEU A 323 -20.64 24.74 -1.19
C LEU A 323 -22.03 25.26 -1.55
N LEU A 324 -22.40 25.30 -2.83
CA LEU A 324 -23.75 25.64 -3.27
C LEU A 324 -24.78 24.62 -2.76
N LEU A 325 -24.53 23.32 -2.96
CA LEU A 325 -25.44 22.27 -2.53
C LEU A 325 -25.58 22.24 -1.00
N LEU A 326 -24.49 22.43 -0.24
CA LEU A 326 -24.55 22.56 1.21
C LEU A 326 -25.25 23.86 1.68
N ALA A 327 -25.14 24.96 0.92
CA ALA A 327 -25.89 26.18 1.20
C ALA A 327 -27.40 26.04 0.93
N ALA A 328 -27.78 25.20 -0.04
CA ALA A 328 -29.17 24.83 -0.34
C ALA A 328 -29.74 23.75 0.58
N HIS A 329 -28.86 22.93 1.17
CA HIS A 329 -29.16 21.83 2.08
C HIS A 329 -28.49 22.02 3.46
N PRO A 330 -29.00 22.95 4.31
CA PRO A 330 -28.44 23.22 5.64
C PRO A 330 -28.36 21.98 6.54
N GLU A 331 -29.24 20.99 6.35
CA GLU A 331 -29.23 19.71 7.05
C GLU A 331 -27.97 18.90 6.73
N TRP A 332 -27.53 18.88 5.47
CA TRP A 332 -26.27 18.26 5.09
C TRP A 332 -25.07 19.10 5.52
N GLN A 333 -25.19 20.44 5.52
CA GLN A 333 -24.17 21.33 6.06
C GLN A 333 -23.93 21.07 7.56
N ALA A 334 -25.02 20.90 8.33
CA ALA A 334 -24.98 20.58 9.75
C ALA A 334 -24.41 19.17 10.00
N ARG A 335 -24.80 18.16 9.22
CA ARG A 335 -24.22 16.80 9.30
C ARG A 335 -22.72 16.79 9.02
N VAL A 336 -22.26 17.49 7.98
CA VAL A 336 -20.83 17.63 7.67
C VAL A 336 -20.08 18.38 8.77
N ARG A 337 -20.68 19.40 9.40
CA ARG A 337 -20.09 20.06 10.59
C ARG A 337 -20.02 19.15 11.80
N ALA A 338 -21.07 18.38 12.10
CA ALA A 338 -21.07 17.43 13.20
C ALA A 338 -19.95 16.39 13.02
N GLU A 339 -19.80 15.86 11.81
CA GLU A 339 -18.68 14.98 11.44
C GLU A 339 -17.32 15.68 11.59
N LEU A 340 -17.17 16.94 11.16
CA LEU A 340 -15.92 17.69 11.34
C LEU A 340 -15.57 17.91 12.82
N LEU A 341 -16.55 18.17 13.68
CA LEU A 341 -16.33 18.34 15.12
C LEU A 341 -15.99 17.01 15.81
N GLU A 342 -16.67 15.92 15.42
CA GLU A 342 -16.40 14.57 15.92
C GLU A 342 -14.99 14.09 15.51
N VAL A 343 -14.62 14.30 14.24
CA VAL A 343 -13.41 13.74 13.64
C VAL A 343 -12.20 14.66 13.81
N CYS A 344 -12.33 15.98 13.62
CA CYS A 344 -11.22 16.94 13.69
C CYS A 344 -11.11 17.71 15.01
N ARG A 345 -12.14 17.67 15.88
CA ARG A 345 -12.18 18.42 17.15
C ARG A 345 -11.89 19.92 16.93
N ASP A 346 -10.94 20.48 17.67
CA ASP A 346 -10.46 21.87 17.53
C ASP A 346 -9.35 22.03 16.46
N GLY A 347 -8.94 20.94 15.81
CA GLY A 347 -7.85 20.91 14.84
C GLY A 347 -8.31 21.20 13.41
N PHE A 348 -7.38 21.72 12.60
CA PHE A 348 -7.51 21.60 11.16
C PHE A 348 -7.57 20.13 10.74
N PRO A 349 -8.12 19.80 9.56
CA PRO A 349 -7.84 18.52 8.92
C PRO A 349 -6.35 18.44 8.58
N ASP A 350 -5.58 18.04 9.58
CA ASP A 350 -4.73 16.91 9.31
C ASP A 350 -5.68 15.85 8.72
N ALA A 351 -5.57 15.71 7.42
CA ALA A 351 -5.03 14.46 7.02
C ALA A 351 -5.70 13.18 7.54
N ASP A 352 -5.26 12.55 8.65
CA ASP A 352 -5.65 11.19 9.12
C ASP A 352 -7.13 11.04 9.51
N LEU A 353 -7.84 12.10 9.17
CA LEU A 353 -9.23 12.37 9.37
C LEU A 353 -10.01 12.34 8.03
N LEU A 354 -9.42 12.56 6.84
CA LEU A 354 -10.20 12.84 5.61
C LEU A 354 -11.13 11.68 5.10
N PRO A 355 -10.73 10.41 4.92
CA PRO A 355 -11.55 9.19 4.83
C PRO A 355 -12.46 8.90 6.01
N ASN A 356 -12.19 9.44 7.20
CA ASN A 356 -13.13 9.37 8.31
C ASN A 356 -14.28 10.38 8.11
N LEU A 357 -14.06 11.46 7.32
CA LEU A 357 -15.10 12.35 6.81
C LEU A 357 -15.99 11.65 5.75
N LYS A 358 -16.85 10.72 6.19
CA LYS A 358 -17.71 9.89 5.34
C LYS A 358 -18.90 10.67 4.79
N THR A 359 -19.53 11.48 5.60
CA THR A 359 -20.63 12.41 5.25
C THR A 359 -20.14 13.41 4.21
N MET A 360 -18.96 14.00 4.43
CA MET A 360 -18.32 14.84 3.41
C MET A 360 -17.97 14.04 2.14
N THR A 361 -17.54 12.78 2.27
CA THR A 361 -17.32 11.90 1.11
C THR A 361 -18.60 11.67 0.31
N MET A 362 -19.73 11.41 0.98
CA MET A 362 -21.04 11.23 0.36
C MET A 362 -21.48 12.50 -0.38
N VAL A 363 -21.37 13.65 0.28
CA VAL A 363 -21.68 14.97 -0.30
C VAL A 363 -20.84 15.24 -1.55
N ILE A 364 -19.53 15.00 -1.49
CA ILE A 364 -18.63 15.15 -2.65
C ILE A 364 -19.00 14.14 -3.76
N GLN A 365 -19.33 12.90 -3.43
CA GLN A 365 -19.69 11.89 -4.43
C GLN A 365 -21.04 12.18 -5.10
N GLU A 366 -22.04 12.67 -4.36
CA GLU A 366 -23.32 13.10 -4.95
C GLU A 366 -23.16 14.38 -5.77
N THR A 367 -22.32 15.31 -5.32
CA THR A 367 -21.97 16.49 -6.13
C THR A 367 -21.25 16.09 -7.42
N LEU A 368 -20.33 15.13 -7.37
CA LEU A 368 -19.66 14.57 -8.55
C LEU A 368 -20.59 13.73 -9.44
N ARG A 369 -21.70 13.22 -8.89
CA ARG A 369 -22.75 12.53 -9.63
C ARG A 369 -23.60 13.52 -10.43
N LEU A 370 -24.13 14.54 -9.76
CA LEU A 370 -24.98 15.58 -10.35
C LEU A 370 -24.19 16.54 -11.26
N TYR A 371 -23.01 17.00 -10.82
CA TYR A 371 -22.17 17.99 -11.50
C TYR A 371 -20.74 17.45 -11.74
N PRO A 372 -20.56 16.34 -12.49
CA PRO A 372 -19.24 15.86 -12.89
C PRO A 372 -18.51 16.92 -13.73
N PRO A 373 -17.28 17.32 -13.38
CA PRO A 373 -16.52 18.28 -14.19
C PRO A 373 -16.38 17.84 -15.65
N VAL A 374 -16.27 16.54 -15.93
CA VAL A 374 -16.25 15.98 -17.29
C VAL A 374 -17.61 15.37 -17.63
N GLY A 375 -18.50 16.16 -18.24
CA GLY A 375 -19.84 15.71 -18.64
C GLY A 375 -19.86 14.73 -19.84
N LEU A 376 -18.86 14.80 -20.73
CA LEU A 376 -18.68 13.93 -21.90
C LEU A 376 -17.24 13.40 -21.96
N LEU A 377 -17.05 12.08 -21.97
CA LEU A 377 -15.73 11.45 -22.04
C LEU A 377 -15.43 10.88 -23.44
N PRO A 378 -14.51 11.49 -24.21
CA PRO A 378 -14.13 10.99 -25.53
C PRO A 378 -13.04 9.92 -25.50
N ARG A 379 -13.18 8.91 -26.37
CA ARG A 379 -12.23 7.83 -26.68
C ARG A 379 -12.08 7.65 -28.20
N GLU A 380 -11.00 7.03 -28.65
CA GLU A 380 -10.81 6.59 -30.06
C GLU A 380 -10.28 5.15 -30.08
N ALA A 381 -10.79 4.29 -30.96
CA ALA A 381 -10.25 2.93 -31.14
C ALA A 381 -8.92 2.97 -31.91
N LEU A 382 -7.80 2.59 -31.30
CA LEU A 382 -6.46 2.64 -31.91
C LEU A 382 -6.16 1.45 -32.83
N GLN A 383 -6.98 0.41 -32.72
CA GLN A 383 -7.06 -0.80 -33.55
C GLN A 383 -8.54 -1.21 -33.62
N ASP A 384 -8.87 -2.26 -34.38
CA ASP A 384 -10.22 -2.83 -34.35
C ASP A 384 -10.45 -3.52 -32.98
N ILE A 385 -11.61 -3.30 -32.36
CA ILE A 385 -11.95 -3.81 -31.00
C ILE A 385 -13.34 -4.44 -31.05
N LYS A 386 -13.49 -5.66 -30.52
CA LYS A 386 -14.78 -6.37 -30.41
C LYS A 386 -15.37 -6.22 -29.01
N PHE A 387 -16.66 -5.88 -28.92
CA PHE A 387 -17.50 -5.81 -27.71
C PHE A 387 -18.80 -6.58 -28.02
N LYS A 388 -19.12 -7.65 -27.27
CA LYS A 388 -20.06 -8.70 -27.71
C LYS A 388 -19.87 -9.01 -29.21
N ASP A 389 -20.88 -8.75 -30.03
CA ASP A 389 -20.93 -9.02 -31.46
C ASP A 389 -20.59 -7.80 -32.32
N ILE A 390 -20.38 -6.64 -31.67
CA ILE A 390 -20.05 -5.36 -32.32
C ILE A 390 -18.54 -5.20 -32.43
N VAL A 391 -18.04 -5.02 -33.65
CA VAL A 391 -16.67 -4.64 -33.97
C VAL A 391 -16.59 -3.13 -34.21
N ILE A 392 -15.96 -2.42 -33.28
CA ILE A 392 -15.61 -1.00 -33.43
C ILE A 392 -14.32 -0.89 -34.26
N PRO A 393 -14.36 -0.24 -35.45
CA PRO A 393 -13.19 -0.14 -36.32
C PRO A 393 -12.16 0.90 -35.85
N LYS A 394 -10.89 0.68 -36.20
CA LYS A 394 -9.77 1.59 -35.97
C LYS A 394 -10.06 3.01 -36.48
N GLY A 395 -9.83 3.98 -35.63
CA GLY A 395 -10.08 5.41 -35.86
C GLY A 395 -11.53 5.83 -35.62
N MET A 396 -12.38 4.96 -35.08
CA MET A 396 -13.73 5.36 -34.65
C MET A 396 -13.67 6.09 -33.30
N GLY A 397 -14.28 7.27 -33.24
CA GLY A 397 -14.46 8.03 -32.01
C GLY A 397 -15.69 7.55 -31.23
N ILE A 398 -15.53 7.37 -29.92
CA ILE A 398 -16.59 6.96 -28.99
C ILE A 398 -16.77 8.11 -27.97
N ARG A 399 -18.01 8.49 -27.66
CA ARG A 399 -18.34 9.50 -26.64
C ARG A 399 -19.21 8.85 -25.57
N ILE A 400 -18.77 8.90 -24.32
CA ILE A 400 -19.51 8.38 -23.17
C ILE A 400 -20.16 9.57 -22.45
N PRO A 401 -21.51 9.67 -22.38
CA PRO A 401 -22.20 10.79 -21.75
C PRO A 401 -22.29 10.58 -20.23
N ILE A 402 -21.20 10.91 -19.52
CA ILE A 402 -21.09 10.74 -18.06
C ILE A 402 -22.23 11.44 -17.32
N ALA A 403 -22.55 12.69 -17.68
CA ALA A 403 -23.59 13.44 -17.00
C ALA A 403 -24.97 12.76 -17.10
N MET A 404 -25.34 12.26 -18.28
CA MET A 404 -26.58 11.50 -18.48
C MET A 404 -26.54 10.16 -17.74
N LEU A 405 -25.47 9.37 -17.90
CA LEU A 405 -25.33 8.06 -17.22
C LEU A 405 -25.31 8.14 -15.70
N GLN A 406 -24.90 9.28 -15.12
CA GLN A 406 -24.90 9.53 -13.69
C GLN A 406 -26.22 10.12 -13.15
N GLN A 407 -27.11 10.56 -14.04
CA GLN A 407 -28.44 11.07 -13.70
C GLN A 407 -29.57 10.22 -14.29
N ASP A 408 -29.27 9.14 -15.02
CA ASP A 408 -30.27 8.30 -15.68
C ASP A 408 -31.19 7.62 -14.64
N PRO A 409 -32.51 7.89 -14.63
CA PRO A 409 -33.44 7.32 -13.66
C PRO A 409 -33.48 5.79 -13.69
N ASP A 410 -33.23 5.16 -14.84
CA ASP A 410 -33.18 3.71 -14.95
C ASP A 410 -31.97 3.12 -14.22
N LEU A 411 -30.89 3.88 -14.04
CA LEU A 411 -29.68 3.43 -13.34
C LEU A 411 -29.65 3.87 -11.87
N TRP A 412 -30.23 5.02 -11.55
CA TRP A 412 -30.09 5.70 -10.25
C TRP A 412 -31.38 5.79 -9.42
N GLY A 413 -32.53 5.45 -9.99
CA GLY A 413 -33.85 5.52 -9.34
C GLY A 413 -34.61 6.80 -9.69
N SER A 414 -35.87 6.87 -9.27
CA SER A 414 -36.75 8.02 -9.52
C SER A 414 -36.30 9.33 -8.85
N ASP A 415 -35.35 9.27 -7.93
CA ASP A 415 -34.73 10.43 -7.27
C ASP A 415 -33.39 10.84 -7.93
N ALA A 416 -33.10 10.39 -9.16
CA ALA A 416 -31.82 10.64 -9.83
C ALA A 416 -31.49 12.14 -10.02
N HIS A 417 -32.49 13.01 -10.15
CA HIS A 417 -32.26 14.47 -10.23
C HIS A 417 -32.35 15.17 -8.86
N GLN A 418 -32.37 14.44 -7.74
CA GLN A 418 -32.33 15.03 -6.40
C GLN A 418 -30.93 14.92 -5.80
N PHE A 419 -30.54 15.88 -4.96
CA PHE A 419 -29.32 15.80 -4.15
C PHE A 419 -29.55 14.86 -2.96
N ASN A 420 -29.19 13.59 -3.13
CA ASN A 420 -29.30 12.55 -2.12
C ASN A 420 -27.92 11.94 -1.80
N PRO A 421 -27.07 12.60 -0.98
CA PRO A 421 -25.79 12.03 -0.52
C PRO A 421 -25.94 10.68 0.17
N GLU A 422 -27.09 10.43 0.80
CA GLU A 422 -27.46 9.16 1.42
C GLU A 422 -27.56 8.00 0.41
N ARG A 423 -27.31 8.18 -0.90
CA ARG A 423 -27.06 7.06 -1.84
C ARG A 423 -25.61 6.54 -1.86
N PHE A 424 -24.62 7.36 -1.49
CA PHE A 424 -23.19 7.09 -1.74
C PHE A 424 -22.42 6.39 -0.63
N ALA A 425 -22.94 6.42 0.57
CA ALA A 425 -23.80 5.29 0.80
C ALA A 425 -23.02 4.04 1.28
N HIS A 426 -23.36 2.93 0.66
CA HIS A 426 -22.72 1.62 0.69
C HIS A 426 -21.37 1.64 -0.05
N ARG A 427 -20.80 2.83 -0.26
CA ARG A 427 -19.90 3.12 -1.38
C ARG A 427 -20.62 2.93 -2.72
N ILE A 428 -19.91 3.34 -3.75
CA ILE A 428 -20.33 3.32 -5.17
C ILE A 428 -20.96 1.99 -5.61
N SER A 429 -20.51 0.85 -5.06
CA SER A 429 -20.94 -0.50 -5.46
C SER A 429 -22.43 -0.83 -5.29
N ALA A 430 -23.19 0.00 -4.57
CA ALA A 430 -24.64 -0.17 -4.45
C ALA A 430 -25.44 1.13 -4.59
N ALA A 431 -24.79 2.25 -4.92
CA ALA A 431 -25.44 3.54 -5.16
C ALA A 431 -26.25 3.60 -6.48
N CYS A 432 -26.03 2.62 -7.37
CA CYS A 432 -26.52 2.55 -8.74
C CYS A 432 -26.69 1.09 -9.17
N LYS A 433 -27.66 0.76 -10.04
CA LYS A 433 -27.88 -0.61 -10.56
C LYS A 433 -26.65 -1.18 -11.29
N ILE A 434 -25.86 -0.31 -11.93
CA ILE A 434 -24.60 -0.66 -12.59
C ILE A 434 -23.51 0.24 -12.00
N PRO A 435 -22.70 -0.23 -11.03
CA PRO A 435 -21.68 0.60 -10.37
C PRO A 435 -20.69 1.29 -11.31
N GLN A 436 -20.48 0.72 -12.49
CA GLN A 436 -19.61 1.28 -13.54
C GLN A 436 -20.21 2.52 -14.23
N ALA A 437 -21.50 2.83 -14.04
CA ALA A 437 -22.11 4.07 -14.50
C ALA A 437 -21.65 5.30 -13.69
N TYR A 438 -21.19 5.11 -12.45
CA TYR A 438 -20.53 6.16 -11.68
C TYR A 438 -19.06 6.26 -12.08
N MET A 439 -18.73 7.26 -12.90
CA MET A 439 -17.40 7.41 -13.48
C MET A 439 -16.89 8.86 -13.54
N PRO A 440 -17.02 9.70 -12.49
CA PRO A 440 -16.62 11.12 -12.56
C PRO A 440 -15.10 11.30 -12.75
N PHE A 441 -14.31 10.28 -12.42
CA PHE A 441 -12.86 10.20 -12.68
C PHE A 441 -12.50 9.28 -13.87
N GLY A 442 -13.50 8.79 -14.61
CA GLY A 442 -13.37 7.71 -15.59
C GLY A 442 -13.22 6.32 -14.93
N ILE A 443 -12.92 5.31 -15.76
CA ILE A 443 -12.77 3.90 -15.35
C ILE A 443 -11.65 3.22 -16.15
N GLY A 444 -11.17 2.06 -15.67
CA GLY A 444 -10.15 1.24 -16.33
C GLY A 444 -8.73 1.83 -16.25
N PRO A 445 -7.79 1.38 -17.11
CA PRO A 445 -6.39 1.85 -17.09
C PRO A 445 -6.25 3.38 -17.23
N ARG A 446 -7.23 4.03 -17.87
CA ARG A 446 -7.29 5.46 -18.15
C ARG A 446 -8.03 6.27 -17.08
N ILE A 447 -8.24 5.73 -15.87
CA ILE A 447 -8.80 6.47 -14.72
C ILE A 447 -7.92 7.67 -14.36
N CYS A 448 -8.52 8.77 -13.90
CA CYS A 448 -7.82 10.03 -13.62
C CYS A 448 -6.60 9.80 -12.71
N ALA A 449 -5.43 10.33 -13.10
CA ALA A 449 -4.23 10.22 -12.27
C ALA A 449 -4.44 10.93 -10.93
N GLY A 450 -4.96 12.17 -10.99
CA GLY A 450 -5.25 13.02 -9.84
C GLY A 450 -6.52 12.68 -9.05
N GLN A 451 -7.15 11.51 -9.22
CA GLN A 451 -8.37 11.18 -8.45
C GLN A 451 -8.15 11.28 -6.94
N HIS A 452 -7.03 10.75 -6.45
CA HIS A 452 -6.68 10.85 -5.03
C HIS A 452 -6.36 12.30 -4.64
N PHE A 453 -5.70 13.07 -5.51
CA PHE A 453 -5.40 14.48 -5.31
C PHE A 453 -6.68 15.29 -5.11
N ALA A 454 -7.57 15.29 -6.10
CA ALA A 454 -8.83 16.01 -6.04
C ALA A 454 -9.68 15.60 -4.83
N MET A 455 -9.88 14.30 -4.58
CA MET A 455 -10.66 13.85 -3.42
C MET A 455 -10.05 14.24 -2.05
N THR A 456 -8.74 14.48 -1.99
CA THR A 456 -8.06 14.96 -0.78
C THR A 456 -8.18 16.47 -0.67
N GLU A 457 -7.90 17.18 -1.75
CA GLU A 457 -7.95 18.63 -1.89
C GLU A 457 -9.34 19.19 -1.59
N LEU A 458 -10.39 18.63 -2.21
CA LEU A 458 -11.79 18.98 -1.96
C LEU A 458 -12.13 18.89 -0.47
N LYS A 459 -11.72 17.80 0.19
CA LYS A 459 -12.00 17.60 1.62
C LYS A 459 -11.25 18.57 2.50
N VAL A 460 -9.98 18.88 2.20
CA VAL A 460 -9.21 19.88 2.95
C VAL A 460 -9.86 21.26 2.84
N MET A 461 -10.16 21.71 1.62
CA MET A 461 -10.80 23.01 1.38
C MET A 461 -12.16 23.09 2.11
N LEU A 462 -13.03 22.09 1.93
CA LEU A 462 -14.36 22.07 2.54
C LEU A 462 -14.32 21.99 4.06
N SER A 463 -13.42 21.18 4.63
CA SER A 463 -13.25 21.08 6.09
C SER A 463 -12.85 22.41 6.71
N LEU A 464 -11.90 23.11 6.09
CA LEU A 464 -11.38 24.40 6.55
C LEU A 464 -12.40 25.53 6.39
N ILE A 465 -13.15 25.54 5.29
CA ILE A 465 -14.23 26.51 5.06
C ILE A 465 -15.40 26.26 6.02
N LEU A 466 -15.88 25.02 6.16
CA LEU A 466 -17.09 24.71 6.92
C LEU A 466 -16.89 24.69 8.45
N SER A 467 -15.66 24.55 8.94
CA SER A 467 -15.32 24.66 10.36
C SER A 467 -15.37 26.10 10.87
N LYS A 468 -14.96 27.08 10.04
CA LYS A 468 -15.01 28.51 10.38
C LYS A 468 -16.30 29.20 9.96
N PHE A 469 -16.85 28.84 8.80
CA PHE A 469 -17.93 29.59 8.16
C PHE A 469 -19.21 28.79 7.97
N CYS A 470 -20.34 29.47 8.13
CA CYS A 470 -21.66 29.03 7.71
C CYS A 470 -22.03 29.73 6.38
N VAL A 471 -22.55 28.96 5.42
CA VAL A 471 -22.91 29.45 4.07
C VAL A 471 -24.41 29.28 3.79
N SER A 472 -25.00 30.20 3.05
CA SER A 472 -26.35 30.11 2.50
C SER A 472 -26.43 30.71 1.09
N VAL A 473 -27.42 30.31 0.30
CA VAL A 473 -27.55 30.74 -1.11
C VAL A 473 -27.86 32.25 -1.15
N SER A 474 -27.11 33.02 -1.93
CA SER A 474 -27.47 34.43 -2.17
C SER A 474 -28.67 34.53 -3.12
N PRO A 475 -29.63 35.46 -2.90
CA PRO A 475 -30.64 35.83 -3.89
C PRO A 475 -30.08 36.28 -5.24
N LYS A 476 -28.80 36.68 -5.32
CA LYS A 476 -28.10 37.00 -6.58
C LYS A 476 -27.50 35.77 -7.27
N TYR A 477 -27.69 34.56 -6.73
CA TYR A 477 -27.25 33.34 -7.38
C TYR A 477 -28.22 32.94 -8.51
N ASN A 478 -27.70 32.75 -9.73
CA ASN A 478 -28.46 32.24 -10.86
C ASN A 478 -27.92 30.87 -11.28
N HIS A 479 -28.77 29.83 -11.26
CA HIS A 479 -28.36 28.47 -11.59
C HIS A 479 -28.34 28.25 -13.10
N SER A 480 -27.15 28.32 -13.71
CA SER A 480 -26.93 27.97 -15.12
C SER A 480 -25.63 27.14 -15.26
N PRO A 481 -25.72 25.80 -15.31
CA PRO A 481 -24.59 24.94 -15.66
C PRO A 481 -24.30 25.02 -17.17
N VAL A 482 -23.03 25.24 -17.56
CA VAL A 482 -22.62 25.28 -18.97
C VAL A 482 -21.32 24.51 -19.22
N TYR A 483 -21.21 23.85 -20.37
CA TYR A 483 -20.02 23.07 -20.72
C TYR A 483 -18.97 23.90 -21.47
N ARG A 484 -17.88 24.25 -20.77
CA ARG A 484 -16.72 24.99 -21.31
C ARG A 484 -15.45 24.14 -21.16
N LEU A 485 -15.38 23.01 -21.87
CA LEU A 485 -14.46 21.86 -21.65
C LEU A 485 -14.69 21.09 -20.34
N VAL A 486 -15.14 21.78 -19.30
CA VAL A 486 -15.68 21.23 -18.06
C VAL A 486 -17.03 21.88 -17.76
N VAL A 487 -17.85 21.25 -16.91
CA VAL A 487 -19.17 21.77 -16.49
C VAL A 487 -18.97 22.86 -15.44
N VAL A 488 -19.31 24.12 -15.77
CA VAL A 488 -19.07 25.29 -14.90
C VAL A 488 -20.37 26.05 -14.61
N PRO A 489 -20.50 26.75 -13.47
CA PRO A 489 -21.56 27.73 -13.27
C PRO A 489 -21.29 28.96 -14.16
N GLU A 490 -22.22 29.29 -15.06
CA GLU A 490 -22.06 30.36 -16.03
C GLU A 490 -21.84 31.73 -15.40
N HIS A 491 -22.63 32.03 -14.35
CA HIS A 491 -22.65 33.30 -13.64
C HIS A 491 -21.76 33.32 -12.39
N GLY A 492 -21.04 32.22 -12.11
CA GLY A 492 -20.32 32.03 -10.85
C GLY A 492 -21.21 31.54 -9.71
N VAL A 493 -20.70 31.52 -8.49
CA VAL A 493 -21.42 31.07 -7.27
C VAL A 493 -21.30 32.14 -6.19
N ASN A 494 -22.43 32.79 -5.87
CA ASN A 494 -22.54 33.81 -4.83
C ASN A 494 -23.22 33.21 -3.60
N LEU A 495 -22.55 33.23 -2.44
CA LEU A 495 -23.07 32.72 -1.18
C LEU A 495 -22.98 33.80 -0.10
N TYR A 496 -23.96 33.88 0.79
CA TYR A 496 -23.81 34.60 2.05
C TYR A 496 -22.98 33.75 3.01
N THR A 497 -21.96 34.36 3.62
CA THR A 497 -20.98 33.71 4.48
C THR A 497 -20.85 34.45 5.80
N ARG A 498 -20.90 33.71 6.92
CA ARG A 498 -20.77 34.24 8.29
C ARG A 498 -19.91 33.35 9.18
N LEU A 499 -19.35 33.91 10.25
CA LEU A 499 -18.61 33.15 11.27
C LEU A 499 -19.52 32.19 12.06
N GLN A 500 -18.99 31.02 12.41
CA GLN A 500 -19.68 30.02 13.23
C GLN A 500 -19.55 30.32 14.73
N LYS A 501 -20.66 30.27 15.49
CA LYS A 501 -20.67 30.51 16.94
C LYS A 501 -20.48 29.22 17.74
N LYS A 502 -19.68 29.25 18.83
CA LYS A 502 -19.35 28.08 19.66
C LYS A 502 -20.52 27.47 20.43
N SER A 503 -21.57 28.23 20.76
CA SER A 503 -22.63 27.79 21.70
C SER A 503 -23.74 26.93 21.09
N GLU A 504 -23.81 26.77 19.76
CA GLU A 504 -24.88 26.04 19.07
C GLU A 504 -24.63 24.50 19.00
N GLN A 505 -23.49 24.00 19.52
CA GLN A 505 -23.04 22.62 19.38
C GLN A 505 -23.87 21.54 20.12
N LEU A 506 -24.73 21.90 21.09
CA LEU A 506 -25.25 20.94 22.10
C LEU A 506 -26.77 20.70 22.09
N ARG A 507 -27.53 21.28 21.15
CA ARG A 507 -29.00 21.12 21.09
C ARG A 507 -29.49 20.63 19.73
N SER A 508 -29.54 19.31 19.53
CA SER A 508 -30.67 18.60 18.88
C SER A 508 -30.37 17.12 18.70
N ASN A 509 -30.99 16.27 19.53
CA ASN A 509 -31.30 14.88 19.17
C ASN A 509 -32.42 14.37 20.11
N TYR A 510 -33.21 13.40 19.64
CA TYR A 510 -34.42 12.79 20.26
C TYR A 510 -35.76 13.53 20.14
N LYS A 511 -36.56 13.10 19.15
CA LYS A 511 -37.73 12.23 19.39
C LYS A 511 -38.22 11.62 18.07
N GLY A 512 -38.74 10.39 18.10
CA GLY A 512 -39.45 9.81 16.97
C GLY A 512 -40.56 8.88 17.45
N LYS A 513 -41.64 8.73 16.65
CA LYS A 513 -42.49 7.52 16.58
C LYS A 513 -43.63 7.65 15.56
N LYS A 514 -43.67 6.65 14.66
CA LYS A 514 -44.81 5.95 14.01
C LYS A 514 -45.79 6.70 13.07
N PRO A 515 -46.37 5.98 12.07
CA PRO A 515 -47.15 6.56 10.97
C PRO A 515 -48.67 6.26 11.04
N VAL A 516 -49.49 7.13 10.44
CA VAL A 516 -50.92 6.90 10.16
C VAL A 516 -51.29 7.45 8.76
N LYS A 517 -52.16 6.71 8.08
CA LYS A 517 -52.71 6.87 6.71
C LYS A 517 -53.86 7.89 6.64
N GLU A 518 -54.40 8.35 5.49
CA GLU A 518 -54.01 8.45 4.06
C GLU A 518 -55.03 9.38 3.38
N THR A 519 -54.60 10.53 2.84
CA THR A 519 -55.25 11.38 1.78
C THR A 519 -54.49 12.72 1.74
N THR A 520 -54.05 13.31 0.62
CA THR A 520 -54.21 12.96 -0.82
C THR A 520 -53.00 13.49 -1.62
N MET A 521 -52.51 12.72 -2.60
CA MET A 521 -51.56 13.09 -3.68
C MET A 521 -50.08 13.45 -3.34
N GLU A 522 -49.17 12.88 -4.15
CA GLU A 522 -47.76 13.28 -4.43
C GLU A 522 -46.63 13.10 -3.39
N ILE A 523 -46.85 12.59 -2.17
CA ILE A 523 -45.81 12.59 -1.11
C ILE A 523 -45.03 11.26 -0.90
N ASN A 524 -45.48 10.10 -1.42
CA ASN A 524 -45.05 8.78 -0.89
C ASN A 524 -43.82 8.08 -1.51
N ILE A 525 -43.24 8.53 -2.64
CA ILE A 525 -42.14 7.78 -3.31
C ILE A 525 -40.74 8.22 -2.83
N ILE A 526 -40.53 9.54 -2.64
CA ILE A 526 -39.23 10.14 -2.27
C ILE A 526 -38.74 9.66 -0.89
N PHE A 527 -39.67 9.46 0.05
CA PHE A 527 -39.34 8.98 1.39
C PHE A 527 -38.87 7.50 1.40
N LEU A 528 -39.33 6.70 0.43
CA LEU A 528 -38.96 5.28 0.33
C LEU A 528 -37.57 5.10 -0.31
N SER A 529 -37.22 5.92 -1.32
CA SER A 529 -35.90 5.86 -1.97
C SER A 529 -34.78 6.40 -1.08
N ALA A 530 -35.01 7.45 -0.29
CA ALA A 530 -34.05 7.93 0.70
C ALA A 530 -33.79 6.91 1.82
N VAL A 531 -34.83 6.21 2.29
CA VAL A 531 -34.69 5.09 3.24
C VAL A 531 -33.94 3.92 2.59
N LEU A 532 -34.26 3.54 1.33
CA LEU A 532 -33.49 2.52 0.62
C LEU A 532 -32.03 2.94 0.41
N GLY A 533 -31.79 4.21 0.06
CA GLY A 533 -30.47 4.81 -0.11
C GLY A 533 -29.65 4.74 1.17
N GLY A 534 -30.19 5.15 2.32
CA GLY A 534 -29.50 5.07 3.63
C GLY A 534 -29.45 3.68 4.27
N VAL A 535 -30.39 2.78 3.95
CA VAL A 535 -30.19 1.35 4.18
C VAL A 535 -29.02 0.86 3.33
N VAL A 536 -28.96 1.36 2.10
CA VAL A 536 -27.84 1.29 1.17
C VAL A 536 -26.75 2.34 1.55
N LEU A 537 -26.71 2.88 2.80
CA LEU A 537 -25.56 3.44 3.56
C LEU A 537 -25.07 2.40 4.54
N PHE A 538 -25.99 1.97 5.40
CA PHE A 538 -25.72 1.09 6.49
C PHE A 538 -25.05 -0.19 5.97
N LEU A 539 -25.77 -1.06 5.26
CA LEU A 539 -25.34 -2.45 5.04
C LEU A 539 -23.97 -2.68 4.35
N HIS A 540 -23.25 -1.77 3.66
CA HIS A 540 -21.87 -1.99 3.14
C HIS A 540 -20.77 -1.32 3.97
N LEU A 541 -20.97 -0.13 4.53
CA LEU A 541 -20.04 0.32 5.58
C LEU A 541 -20.18 -0.62 6.79
N TYR A 542 -21.41 -0.98 7.14
CA TYR A 542 -21.73 -2.11 7.99
C TYR A 542 -21.20 -3.42 7.39
N ASN A 543 -21.20 -3.73 6.09
CA ASN A 543 -20.52 -4.96 5.59
C ASN A 543 -19.02 -4.94 5.89
N VAL A 544 -18.29 -3.92 5.44
CA VAL A 544 -16.82 -3.91 5.55
C VAL A 544 -16.34 -3.73 6.99
N LEU A 545 -17.09 -2.97 7.83
CA LEU A 545 -16.72 -2.65 9.20
C LEU A 545 -17.43 -3.53 10.26
N VAL A 546 -18.53 -4.20 9.90
CA VAL A 546 -19.36 -4.98 10.82
C VAL A 546 -19.68 -6.40 10.30
N THR A 547 -20.40 -6.62 9.20
CA THR A 547 -20.86 -7.98 8.80
C THR A 547 -19.77 -8.86 8.19
N LYS A 548 -18.75 -8.34 7.52
CA LYS A 548 -17.58 -9.10 7.07
C LYS A 548 -16.71 -9.47 8.28
N PRO A 549 -16.30 -8.53 9.17
CA PRO A 549 -15.72 -8.87 10.48
C PRO A 549 -16.55 -9.89 11.27
N LYS A 550 -17.85 -9.64 11.49
CA LYS A 550 -18.74 -10.56 12.22
C LYS A 550 -18.97 -11.89 11.51
N ARG A 551 -19.01 -11.97 10.17
CA ARG A 551 -19.15 -13.24 9.43
C ARG A 551 -17.88 -14.08 9.57
N VAL A 552 -16.73 -13.44 9.45
CA VAL A 552 -15.41 -14.05 9.67
C VAL A 552 -15.29 -14.55 11.12
N ARG A 553 -15.67 -13.73 12.10
CA ARG A 553 -15.69 -14.08 13.54
C ARG A 553 -16.70 -15.18 13.87
N SER A 554 -17.94 -15.06 13.40
CA SER A 554 -19.04 -16.01 13.64
C SER A 554 -18.74 -17.41 13.12
N ARG A 555 -17.93 -17.55 12.05
CA ARG A 555 -17.46 -18.87 11.61
C ARG A 555 -16.61 -19.56 12.68
N LEU A 556 -15.83 -18.83 13.47
CA LEU A 556 -15.05 -19.37 14.58
C LEU A 556 -15.86 -19.47 15.89
N GLU A 557 -16.81 -18.56 16.14
CA GLU A 557 -17.77 -18.66 17.27
C GLU A 557 -18.63 -19.93 17.19
N LYS A 558 -19.03 -20.33 15.98
CA LYS A 558 -19.68 -21.62 15.70
C LYS A 558 -18.80 -22.85 15.97
N GLN A 559 -17.49 -22.64 16.07
CA GLN A 559 -16.49 -23.66 16.42
C GLN A 559 -16.02 -23.52 17.89
N GLY A 560 -16.77 -22.78 18.71
CA GLY A 560 -16.53 -22.61 20.15
C GLY A 560 -15.57 -21.46 20.53
N ILE A 561 -14.89 -20.84 19.56
CA ILE A 561 -13.85 -19.83 19.82
C ILE A 561 -14.51 -18.46 20.02
N ARG A 562 -14.23 -17.79 21.16
CA ARG A 562 -14.84 -16.50 21.54
C ARG A 562 -13.77 -15.43 21.79
N GLY A 563 -14.16 -14.29 22.37
CA GLY A 563 -13.26 -13.18 22.68
C GLY A 563 -14.03 -11.86 22.82
N PRO A 564 -13.33 -10.75 23.15
CA PRO A 564 -13.96 -9.45 23.36
C PRO A 564 -14.72 -8.95 22.15
N SER A 565 -15.85 -8.29 22.39
CA SER A 565 -16.65 -7.68 21.33
C SER A 565 -15.92 -6.47 20.76
N PRO A 566 -15.64 -6.42 19.44
CA PRO A 566 -14.93 -5.29 18.85
C PRO A 566 -15.81 -4.04 18.82
N SER A 567 -15.27 -2.90 19.27
CA SER A 567 -15.90 -1.60 19.09
C SER A 567 -15.94 -1.20 17.61
N PHE A 568 -16.89 -0.33 17.24
CA PHE A 568 -17.03 0.15 15.88
C PHE A 568 -15.77 0.91 15.42
N LEU A 569 -15.33 0.66 14.18
CA LEU A 569 -14.12 1.21 13.52
C LEU A 569 -12.77 0.84 14.15
N LEU A 570 -12.63 0.97 15.47
CA LEU A 570 -11.36 0.80 16.19
C LEU A 570 -11.12 -0.65 16.64
N GLY A 571 -12.14 -1.51 16.59
CA GLY A 571 -12.00 -2.88 17.08
C GLY A 571 -11.78 -2.88 18.59
N ASN A 572 -10.75 -3.56 19.05
CA ASN A 572 -10.34 -3.52 20.46
C ASN A 572 -9.28 -2.45 20.75
N ILE A 573 -8.83 -1.64 19.78
CA ILE A 573 -7.70 -0.69 19.97
C ILE A 573 -7.90 0.24 21.18
N SER A 574 -9.09 0.83 21.37
CA SER A 574 -9.34 1.73 22.50
C SER A 574 -9.34 1.01 23.85
N GLU A 575 -9.86 -0.22 23.89
CA GLU A 575 -9.86 -1.05 25.09
C GLU A 575 -8.43 -1.51 25.42
N ILE A 576 -7.67 -1.94 24.42
CA ILE A 576 -6.26 -2.30 24.54
C ILE A 576 -5.45 -1.12 25.08
N LYS A 577 -5.61 0.09 24.50
CA LYS A 577 -4.94 1.30 24.98
C LYS A 577 -5.35 1.67 26.41
N LYS A 578 -6.62 1.51 26.77
CA LYS A 578 -7.12 1.78 28.12
C LYS A 578 -6.49 0.81 29.14
N ILE A 579 -6.59 -0.51 28.90
CA ILE A 579 -6.01 -1.54 29.76
C ILE A 579 -4.50 -1.31 29.91
N GLN A 580 -3.82 -0.99 28.80
CA GLN A 580 -2.38 -0.74 28.81
C GLN A 580 -2.00 0.51 29.61
N HIS A 581 -2.79 1.60 29.55
CA HIS A 581 -2.56 2.81 30.34
C HIS A 581 -2.84 2.60 31.83
N GLU A 582 -3.94 1.91 32.17
CA GLU A 582 -4.27 1.55 33.56
C GLU A 582 -3.15 0.68 34.17
N GLU A 583 -2.63 -0.29 33.41
CA GLU A 583 -1.50 -1.13 33.83
C GLU A 583 -0.17 -0.36 33.88
N GLU A 584 0.07 0.61 32.99
CA GLU A 584 1.26 1.48 33.01
C GLU A 584 1.25 2.46 34.21
N GLU A 585 0.09 2.99 34.61
CA GLU A 585 -0.05 3.81 35.83
C GLU A 585 0.24 2.97 37.10
N VAL A 586 -0.34 1.76 37.19
CA VAL A 586 -0.07 0.84 38.30
C VAL A 586 1.40 0.42 38.32
N SER A 587 1.94 -0.03 37.18
CA SER A 587 3.32 -0.51 37.07
C SER A 587 4.36 0.59 37.29
N SER A 588 4.11 1.83 36.86
CA SER A 588 5.03 2.95 37.11
C SER A 588 5.05 3.35 38.59
N SER A 589 3.93 3.26 39.30
CA SER A 589 3.90 3.45 40.76
C SER A 589 4.71 2.39 41.52
N ILE A 590 4.65 1.13 41.07
CA ILE A 590 5.43 0.01 41.62
C ILE A 590 6.91 0.13 41.26
N ALA A 591 7.24 0.49 40.02
CA ALA A 591 8.62 0.70 39.56
C ALA A 591 9.29 1.89 40.26
N ALA A 592 8.54 2.92 40.66
CA ALA A 592 9.03 4.01 41.50
C ALA A 592 9.37 3.57 42.94
N GLN A 593 8.87 2.40 43.38
CA GLN A 593 9.14 1.80 44.70
C GLN A 593 10.16 0.65 44.64
N GLN A 594 10.54 0.17 43.45
CA GLN A 594 11.53 -0.91 43.30
C GLN A 594 12.92 -0.44 43.72
N LYS A 595 13.50 -1.12 44.72
CA LYS A 595 14.91 -0.96 45.09
C LYS A 595 15.82 -1.51 44.00
N VAL A 596 16.93 -0.81 43.75
CA VAL A 596 18.02 -1.26 42.86
C VAL A 596 18.44 -2.69 43.28
N GLY A 597 18.30 -3.64 42.36
CA GLY A 597 18.66 -5.06 42.57
C GLY A 597 17.49 -6.06 42.56
N MET A 598 16.23 -5.64 42.75
CA MET A 598 15.06 -6.53 42.63
C MET A 598 14.25 -6.22 41.36
N ILE A 599 14.71 -6.75 40.23
CA ILE A 599 14.03 -6.66 38.94
C ILE A 599 13.15 -7.89 38.72
N SER A 600 11.89 -7.69 38.33
CA SER A 600 11.00 -8.75 37.88
C SER A 600 11.14 -8.96 36.37
N HIS A 601 11.36 -10.21 35.94
CA HIS A 601 11.31 -10.57 34.52
C HIS A 601 9.90 -10.95 34.02
N ASN A 602 8.89 -10.99 34.92
CA ASN A 602 7.49 -11.24 34.57
C ASN A 602 6.83 -9.98 33.95
N TRP A 603 7.38 -9.52 32.82
CA TRP A 603 6.91 -8.37 32.07
C TRP A 603 5.79 -8.65 31.04
N PRO A 604 5.57 -9.88 30.49
CA PRO A 604 4.53 -10.09 29.48
C PRO A 604 3.11 -9.75 29.93
N PRO A 605 2.68 -10.03 31.19
CA PRO A 605 1.37 -9.58 31.68
C PRO A 605 1.24 -8.06 31.67
N THR A 606 2.30 -7.32 32.00
CA THR A 606 2.29 -5.85 31.96
C THR A 606 2.25 -5.30 30.53
N ALA A 607 3.11 -5.80 29.63
CA ALA A 607 3.20 -5.29 28.25
C ALA A 607 2.09 -5.80 27.31
N PHE A 608 1.34 -6.82 27.73
CA PHE A 608 0.20 -7.38 26.99
C PHE A 608 -0.99 -7.65 27.91
N ALA A 609 -1.27 -6.75 28.85
CA ALA A 609 -2.34 -6.89 29.86
C ALA A 609 -3.70 -7.22 29.24
N TYR A 610 -3.97 -6.68 28.04
CA TYR A 610 -5.16 -6.99 27.27
C TYR A 610 -5.26 -8.48 26.84
N LEU A 611 -4.15 -9.15 26.52
CA LEU A 611 -4.15 -10.57 26.16
C LEU A 611 -4.44 -11.46 27.36
N GLU A 612 -3.83 -11.17 28.52
CA GLU A 612 -4.09 -11.91 29.76
C GLU A 612 -5.54 -11.71 30.22
N LYS A 613 -6.05 -10.47 30.19
CA LYS A 613 -7.47 -10.18 30.45
C LYS A 613 -8.40 -10.96 29.51
N TYR A 614 -8.19 -10.90 28.19
CA TYR A 614 -9.05 -11.61 27.23
C TYR A 614 -8.94 -13.14 27.34
N LYS A 615 -7.79 -13.67 27.72
CA LYS A 615 -7.61 -15.10 28.06
C LYS A 615 -8.50 -15.49 29.24
N ASN A 616 -8.46 -14.73 30.33
CA ASN A 616 -9.22 -15.01 31.54
C ASN A 616 -10.74 -14.84 31.33
N ASP A 617 -11.15 -13.77 30.64
CA ASP A 617 -12.56 -13.44 30.39
C ASP A 617 -13.26 -14.43 29.44
N TYR A 618 -12.55 -14.96 28.43
CA TYR A 618 -13.16 -15.70 27.32
C TYR A 618 -12.77 -17.18 27.23
N VAL A 619 -11.84 -17.66 28.07
CA VAL A 619 -11.52 -19.09 28.22
C VAL A 619 -11.55 -19.49 29.71
N PRO A 620 -12.73 -19.41 30.37
CA PRO A 620 -12.88 -19.87 31.74
C PRO A 620 -12.72 -21.39 31.83
N GLY A 621 -11.89 -21.87 32.76
CA GLY A 621 -11.53 -23.28 32.90
C GLY A 621 -10.23 -23.64 32.16
N GLY A 622 -9.11 -23.04 32.60
CA GLY A 622 -7.80 -23.28 31.98
C GLY A 622 -7.27 -24.69 32.21
N VAL A 623 -7.21 -25.51 31.15
CA VAL A 623 -6.37 -26.73 31.05
C VAL A 623 -5.75 -26.90 29.66
N THR A 624 -6.37 -26.37 28.58
CA THR A 624 -5.81 -26.41 27.22
C THR A 624 -5.81 -25.01 26.59
N GLY A 625 -4.64 -24.61 26.07
CA GLY A 625 -4.26 -23.22 25.80
C GLY A 625 -5.35 -22.33 25.17
N PRO A 626 -5.59 -21.13 25.72
CA PRO A 626 -6.67 -20.25 25.29
C PRO A 626 -6.52 -19.82 23.83
N ILE A 627 -7.55 -20.18 23.04
CA ILE A 627 -7.79 -19.67 21.70
C ILE A 627 -8.89 -18.62 21.80
N PHE A 628 -8.58 -17.37 21.48
CA PHE A 628 -9.56 -16.28 21.53
C PHE A 628 -9.38 -15.30 20.38
N MET A 629 -10.39 -14.48 20.10
CA MET A 629 -10.38 -13.52 18.99
C MET A 629 -10.56 -12.08 19.44
N TYR A 630 -9.78 -11.17 18.88
CA TYR A 630 -9.92 -9.72 19.03
C TYR A 630 -9.72 -9.04 17.67
N SER A 631 -9.77 -7.71 17.60
CA SER A 631 -9.49 -7.00 16.35
C SER A 631 -8.68 -5.71 16.52
N ALA A 632 -7.84 -5.43 15.52
CA ALA A 632 -7.14 -4.16 15.36
C ALA A 632 -7.82 -3.40 14.21
N GLY A 633 -8.66 -2.42 14.56
CA GLY A 633 -9.58 -1.81 13.61
C GLY A 633 -10.48 -2.86 12.93
N SER A 634 -10.43 -2.92 11.60
CA SER A 634 -11.15 -3.90 10.79
C SER A 634 -10.49 -5.28 10.69
N ILE A 635 -9.21 -5.43 11.09
CA ILE A 635 -8.45 -6.68 10.98
C ILE A 635 -8.88 -7.63 12.11
N GLN A 636 -9.52 -8.75 11.76
CA GLN A 636 -9.85 -9.81 12.72
C GLN A 636 -8.61 -10.66 13.01
N ILE A 637 -8.37 -10.93 14.29
CA ILE A 637 -7.21 -11.66 14.78
C ILE A 637 -7.69 -12.82 15.67
N ILE A 638 -7.19 -14.02 15.42
CA ILE A 638 -7.22 -15.15 16.36
C ILE A 638 -5.87 -15.22 17.09
N CYS A 639 -5.90 -15.07 18.42
CA CYS A 639 -4.80 -15.37 19.30
C CYS A 639 -4.79 -16.87 19.59
N ILE A 640 -3.65 -17.52 19.39
CA ILE A 640 -3.48 -18.95 19.62
C ILE A 640 -2.32 -19.15 20.58
N THR A 641 -2.63 -19.73 21.74
CA THR A 641 -1.63 -20.22 22.71
C THR A 641 -1.76 -21.73 22.96
N GLU A 642 -2.76 -22.38 22.37
CA GLU A 642 -2.89 -23.84 22.31
C GLU A 642 -1.69 -24.41 21.54
N MET A 643 -0.74 -25.00 22.28
CA MET A 643 0.57 -25.41 21.75
C MET A 643 0.48 -26.37 20.57
N ASP A 644 -0.56 -27.17 20.50
CA ASP A 644 -0.72 -28.19 19.49
C ASP A 644 -1.21 -27.58 18.16
N LEU A 645 -2.09 -26.57 18.20
CA LEU A 645 -2.43 -25.69 17.08
C LEU A 645 -1.27 -24.74 16.70
N VAL A 646 -0.49 -24.25 17.67
CA VAL A 646 0.74 -23.47 17.43
C VAL A 646 1.75 -24.27 16.60
N LYS A 647 1.96 -25.57 16.91
CA LYS A 647 2.81 -26.46 16.10
C LYS A 647 2.36 -26.48 14.64
N GLU A 648 1.06 -26.66 14.41
CA GLU A 648 0.51 -26.77 13.06
C GLU A 648 0.56 -25.44 12.27
N VAL A 649 0.20 -24.32 12.89
CA VAL A 649 0.35 -22.96 12.31
C VAL A 649 1.80 -22.70 11.88
N ASN A 650 2.75 -23.14 12.69
CA ASN A 650 4.17 -23.00 12.40
C ASN A 650 4.66 -23.98 11.34
N GLN A 651 4.18 -25.23 11.32
CA GLN A 651 4.59 -26.28 10.37
C GLN A 651 3.87 -26.21 9.01
N CYS A 652 2.79 -25.45 8.88
CA CYS A 652 2.00 -25.34 7.66
C CYS A 652 2.81 -24.82 6.45
N THR A 653 3.00 -25.66 5.44
CA THR A 653 3.70 -25.38 4.17
C THR A 653 2.81 -24.78 3.08
N SER A 654 1.50 -24.66 3.30
CA SER A 654 0.58 -24.12 2.30
C SER A 654 0.86 -22.64 2.00
N LEU A 655 0.95 -22.28 0.72
CA LEU A 655 1.06 -20.87 0.28
C LEU A 655 -0.21 -20.06 0.60
N SER A 656 -1.35 -20.71 0.90
CA SER A 656 -2.54 -20.05 1.43
C SER A 656 -2.37 -19.56 2.88
N LEU A 657 -1.29 -19.93 3.59
CA LEU A 657 -0.93 -19.34 4.87
C LEU A 657 0.15 -18.27 4.70
N GLY A 658 -0.30 -17.03 4.54
CA GLY A 658 0.52 -15.87 4.24
C GLY A 658 1.11 -15.16 5.45
N LYS A 659 1.95 -14.17 5.18
CA LYS A 659 2.15 -13.01 6.06
C LYS A 659 0.92 -12.08 5.94
N PRO A 660 0.48 -11.42 7.03
CA PRO A 660 -0.61 -10.47 6.94
C PRO A 660 -0.36 -9.36 5.94
N SER A 661 -1.37 -9.05 5.15
CA SER A 661 -1.29 -8.05 4.11
C SER A 661 -1.14 -6.63 4.65
N TYR A 662 -1.40 -6.38 5.94
CA TYR A 662 -1.04 -5.11 6.59
C TYR A 662 0.48 -4.91 6.70
N LEU A 663 1.31 -5.97 6.62
CA LEU A 663 2.77 -5.81 6.63
C LEU A 663 3.28 -5.19 5.32
N SER A 664 2.75 -5.61 4.17
CA SER A 664 3.10 -5.01 2.87
C SER A 664 2.23 -3.79 2.50
N LYS A 665 1.17 -3.51 3.27
CA LYS A 665 0.33 -2.30 3.16
C LYS A 665 0.71 -1.29 4.24
N ASP A 666 0.10 -1.37 5.42
CA ASP A 666 0.25 -0.46 6.55
C ASP A 666 1.70 -0.30 7.02
N ARG A 667 2.48 -1.40 7.06
CA ARG A 667 3.94 -1.37 7.31
C ARG A 667 4.79 -1.35 6.02
N GLY A 668 4.17 -1.12 4.86
CA GLY A 668 4.82 -1.04 3.55
C GLY A 668 5.96 -0.02 3.43
N PRO A 669 5.90 1.18 4.06
CA PRO A 669 7.02 2.11 4.09
C PRO A 669 8.30 1.52 4.70
N LEU A 670 8.15 0.67 5.73
CA LEU A 670 9.24 0.01 6.42
C LEU A 670 9.76 -1.24 5.67
N LEU A 671 8.87 -2.05 5.08
CA LEU A 671 9.18 -3.42 4.64
C LEU A 671 9.02 -3.69 3.14
N GLY A 672 8.32 -2.81 2.44
CA GLY A 672 7.88 -2.99 1.06
C GLY A 672 7.10 -4.29 0.82
N GLN A 673 7.30 -4.89 -0.35
CA GLN A 673 6.92 -6.26 -0.70
C GLN A 673 8.11 -7.22 -0.64
N GLY A 674 9.11 -6.90 0.18
CA GLY A 674 10.28 -7.75 0.32
C GLY A 674 9.97 -8.97 1.19
N ILE A 675 10.99 -9.79 1.35
CA ILE A 675 10.91 -11.13 1.93
C ILE A 675 10.15 -11.21 3.28
N LEU A 676 10.17 -10.17 4.13
CA LEU A 676 9.47 -10.16 5.44
C LEU A 676 7.94 -10.01 5.37
N ALA A 677 7.45 -9.33 4.33
CA ALA A 677 6.07 -8.86 4.19
C ALA A 677 5.32 -9.52 3.02
N SER A 678 6.02 -10.31 2.20
CA SER A 678 5.49 -11.00 1.03
C SER A 678 4.86 -12.37 1.35
N SER A 679 4.02 -12.84 0.43
CA SER A 679 3.37 -14.15 0.43
C SER A 679 3.33 -14.74 -0.98
N GLY A 680 2.95 -16.02 -1.10
CA GLY A 680 2.80 -16.68 -2.40
C GLY A 680 4.12 -16.80 -3.19
N PRO A 681 4.05 -16.84 -4.54
CA PRO A 681 5.22 -17.04 -5.40
C PRO A 681 6.33 -16.01 -5.23
N LEU A 682 5.99 -14.73 -5.01
CA LEU A 682 6.98 -13.66 -4.79
C LEU A 682 7.82 -13.93 -3.54
N TRP A 683 7.19 -14.35 -2.44
CA TRP A 683 7.91 -14.76 -1.23
C TRP A 683 8.79 -15.99 -1.47
N ALA A 684 8.26 -17.01 -2.17
CA ALA A 684 9.00 -18.24 -2.44
C ALA A 684 10.27 -17.98 -3.27
N HIS A 685 10.20 -17.07 -4.25
CA HIS A 685 11.37 -16.60 -5.02
C HIS A 685 12.37 -15.86 -4.12
N GLN A 686 11.92 -14.84 -3.39
CA GLN A 686 12.78 -14.07 -2.48
C GLN A 686 13.46 -14.95 -1.42
N ARG A 687 12.73 -15.92 -0.86
CA ARG A 687 13.25 -16.93 0.07
C ARG A 687 14.37 -17.75 -0.57
N LYS A 688 14.15 -18.29 -1.77
CA LYS A 688 15.12 -19.11 -2.50
C LYS A 688 16.43 -18.36 -2.80
N VAL A 689 16.35 -17.05 -3.04
CA VAL A 689 17.51 -16.17 -3.31
C VAL A 689 18.29 -15.85 -2.02
N ILE A 690 17.61 -15.42 -0.97
CA ILE A 690 18.23 -14.81 0.22
C ILE A 690 18.64 -15.86 1.27
N ALA A 691 17.83 -16.90 1.48
CA ALA A 691 18.07 -17.93 2.51
C ALA A 691 19.50 -18.50 2.53
N PRO A 692 20.06 -18.94 1.38
CA PRO A 692 21.27 -19.73 1.40
C PRO A 692 22.51 -18.95 1.83
N GLN A 693 22.45 -17.61 1.83
CA GLN A 693 23.57 -16.75 2.23
C GLN A 693 23.67 -16.56 3.74
N LEU A 694 22.61 -16.88 4.49
CA LEU A 694 22.57 -16.78 5.96
C LEU A 694 22.60 -18.16 6.65
N TYR A 695 22.78 -19.25 5.88
CA TYR A 695 23.04 -20.57 6.44
C TYR A 695 24.41 -20.64 7.13
N LEU A 696 24.53 -21.50 8.15
CA LEU A 696 25.70 -21.63 9.02
C LEU A 696 27.05 -21.59 8.28
N GLU A 697 27.17 -22.29 7.17
CA GLU A 697 28.42 -22.41 6.39
C GLU A 697 28.84 -21.12 5.68
N ARG A 698 27.90 -20.20 5.39
CA ARG A 698 28.20 -18.84 4.94
C ARG A 698 28.52 -17.92 6.11
N VAL A 699 27.75 -18.04 7.20
CA VAL A 699 27.97 -17.27 8.44
C VAL A 699 29.35 -17.53 9.04
N LYS A 700 29.90 -18.75 8.96
CA LYS A 700 31.28 -19.05 9.38
C LYS A 700 32.32 -18.09 8.79
N GLY A 701 32.15 -17.69 7.52
CA GLY A 701 33.03 -16.73 6.85
C GLY A 701 32.86 -15.28 7.31
N MET A 702 31.71 -14.95 7.91
CA MET A 702 31.39 -13.61 8.43
C MET A 702 31.91 -13.39 9.87
N VAL A 703 32.28 -14.45 10.60
CA VAL A 703 32.70 -14.36 12.02
C VAL A 703 33.90 -13.43 12.23
N LYS A 704 34.90 -13.43 11.33
CA LYS A 704 36.06 -12.54 11.45
C LYS A 704 35.63 -11.07 11.44
N LEU A 705 34.72 -10.71 10.55
CA LEU A 705 34.18 -9.36 10.42
C LEU A 705 33.36 -8.95 11.66
N MET A 706 32.58 -9.88 12.24
CA MET A 706 31.90 -9.68 13.53
C MET A 706 32.89 -9.37 14.65
N VAL A 707 34.02 -10.09 14.68
CA VAL A 707 35.11 -9.87 15.64
C VAL A 707 35.77 -8.52 15.44
N ASP A 708 36.15 -8.16 14.21
CA ASP A 708 36.85 -6.91 13.89
C ASP A 708 36.00 -5.67 14.27
N SER A 709 34.68 -5.70 13.99
CA SER A 709 33.72 -4.68 14.43
C SER A 709 33.58 -4.63 15.96
N THR A 710 33.47 -5.79 16.63
CA THR A 710 33.32 -5.85 18.09
C THR A 710 34.59 -5.36 18.82
N LEU A 711 35.78 -5.68 18.31
CA LEU A 711 37.06 -5.19 18.84
C LEU A 711 37.20 -3.67 18.72
N SER A 712 36.53 -3.05 17.76
CA SER A 712 36.48 -1.58 17.64
C SER A 712 35.63 -0.98 18.77
N LEU A 713 34.54 -1.64 19.17
CA LEU A 713 33.76 -1.22 20.34
C LEU A 713 34.51 -1.45 21.67
N VAL A 714 35.21 -2.58 21.81
CA VAL A 714 36.07 -2.85 22.99
C VAL A 714 37.03 -1.68 23.22
N LYS A 715 37.77 -1.26 22.19
CA LYS A 715 38.68 -0.11 22.28
C LYS A 715 37.98 1.20 22.63
N ALA A 716 36.80 1.44 22.06
CA ALA A 716 36.02 2.65 22.37
C ALA A 716 35.55 2.68 23.84
N TRP A 717 35.24 1.53 24.44
CA TRP A 717 34.90 1.42 25.86
C TRP A 717 36.14 1.49 26.76
N GLU A 718 37.26 0.87 26.39
CA GLU A 718 38.57 1.05 27.07
C GLU A 718 38.92 2.55 27.18
N SER A 719 38.90 3.29 26.06
CA SER A 719 39.20 4.74 26.07
C SER A 719 38.19 5.60 26.84
N ARG A 720 36.90 5.24 26.87
CA ARG A 720 35.91 5.95 27.70
C ARG A 720 36.21 5.76 29.19
N ILE A 721 36.49 4.52 29.62
CA ILE A 721 36.85 4.21 31.01
C ILE A 721 38.13 4.94 31.42
N GLU A 722 39.15 4.94 30.56
CA GLU A 722 40.38 5.73 30.78
C GLU A 722 40.09 7.22 30.95
N SER A 723 39.23 7.81 30.11
CA SER A 723 38.87 9.23 30.19
C SER A 723 38.05 9.62 31.43
N GLU A 724 37.35 8.65 32.04
CA GLU A 724 36.58 8.84 33.29
C GLU A 724 37.40 8.46 34.55
N GLY A 725 38.72 8.26 34.43
CA GLY A 725 39.63 7.99 35.55
C GLY A 725 40.10 6.54 35.70
N GLY A 726 39.86 5.69 34.70
CA GLY A 726 40.47 4.36 34.56
C GLY A 726 39.86 3.23 35.39
N GLY A 727 38.75 3.47 36.11
CA GLY A 727 38.11 2.49 37.00
C GLY A 727 36.75 1.99 36.53
N ILE A 728 35.76 2.89 36.47
CA ILE A 728 34.36 2.61 36.18
C ILE A 728 33.82 3.73 35.29
N ALA A 729 33.03 3.40 34.26
CA ALA A 729 32.30 4.38 33.44
C ALA A 729 30.82 4.00 33.31
N GLU A 730 29.94 5.00 33.20
CA GLU A 730 28.49 4.77 33.01
C GLU A 730 28.14 4.72 31.50
N ILE A 731 27.88 3.51 30.98
CA ILE A 731 27.72 3.29 29.54
C ILE A 731 26.26 2.91 29.16
N SER A 732 25.67 3.64 28.21
CA SER A 732 24.38 3.28 27.62
C SER A 732 24.54 2.18 26.56
N VAL A 733 24.54 0.92 27.02
CA VAL A 733 24.79 -0.27 26.20
C VAL A 733 23.86 -0.37 24.98
N ASP A 734 22.61 0.09 25.08
CA ASP A 734 21.62 -0.04 24.00
C ASP A 734 22.05 0.64 22.68
N THR A 735 22.68 1.81 22.79
CA THR A 735 23.03 2.67 21.66
C THR A 735 24.29 2.15 20.98
N ASP A 736 25.29 1.78 21.78
CA ASP A 736 26.51 1.13 21.27
C ASP A 736 26.21 -0.25 20.64
N MET A 737 25.28 -1.03 21.20
CA MET A 737 24.86 -2.31 20.61
C MET A 737 24.14 -2.12 19.27
N LYS A 738 23.27 -1.11 19.13
CA LYS A 738 22.62 -0.76 17.85
C LYS A 738 23.66 -0.37 16.81
N SER A 739 24.64 0.45 17.19
CA SER A 739 25.76 0.85 16.33
C SER A 739 26.64 -0.32 15.90
N LEU A 740 26.94 -1.25 16.82
CA LEU A 740 27.73 -2.44 16.51
C LEU A 740 27.00 -3.40 15.56
N ALA A 741 25.75 -3.75 15.83
CA ALA A 741 24.98 -4.64 14.96
C ALA A 741 24.72 -4.00 13.57
N ALA A 742 24.55 -2.68 13.53
CA ALA A 742 24.49 -1.89 12.29
C ALA A 742 25.78 -2.02 11.45
N ASP A 743 26.95 -1.93 12.08
CA ASP A 743 28.25 -2.11 11.42
C ASP A 743 28.41 -3.54 10.89
N VAL A 744 28.15 -4.53 11.74
CA VAL A 744 28.27 -5.96 11.43
C VAL A 744 27.38 -6.34 10.24
N ILE A 745 26.09 -5.97 10.23
CA ILE A 745 25.21 -6.30 9.09
C ILE A 745 25.57 -5.51 7.82
N SER A 746 26.01 -4.25 7.94
CA SER A 746 26.41 -3.43 6.78
C SER A 746 27.62 -4.03 6.05
N ARG A 747 28.66 -4.40 6.80
CA ARG A 747 29.84 -5.04 6.21
C ARG A 747 29.49 -6.44 5.69
N ALA A 748 28.81 -7.27 6.49
CA ALA A 748 28.62 -8.69 6.17
C ALA A 748 27.59 -8.97 5.05
N CYS A 749 26.58 -8.09 4.87
CA CYS A 749 25.54 -8.29 3.85
C CYS A 749 25.67 -7.38 2.63
N PHE A 750 26.30 -6.20 2.75
CA PHE A 750 26.33 -5.19 1.69
C PHE A 750 27.73 -4.78 1.23
N GLY A 751 28.80 -5.26 1.87
CA GLY A 751 30.19 -4.90 1.53
C GLY A 751 30.52 -3.40 1.66
N SER A 752 29.67 -2.65 2.37
CA SER A 752 29.67 -1.18 2.38
C SER A 752 30.41 -0.60 3.58
N SER A 753 30.96 0.62 3.44
CA SER A 753 31.42 1.43 4.57
C SER A 753 30.31 1.64 5.61
N TYR A 754 30.65 1.43 6.89
CA TYR A 754 29.78 1.64 8.05
C TYR A 754 29.01 2.96 8.00
N SER A 755 29.67 4.05 7.62
CA SER A 755 29.11 5.40 7.64
C SER A 755 27.84 5.56 6.78
N LYS A 756 27.77 4.88 5.62
CA LYS A 756 26.58 4.88 4.76
C LYS A 756 25.44 4.06 5.36
N GLY A 757 25.77 2.95 6.03
CA GLY A 757 24.81 2.15 6.78
C GLY A 757 24.21 2.93 7.96
N GLN A 758 25.06 3.60 8.76
CA GLN A 758 24.66 4.33 9.96
C GLN A 758 23.52 5.34 9.71
N GLU A 759 23.59 6.12 8.62
CA GLU A 759 22.52 7.06 8.27
C GLU A 759 21.23 6.32 7.83
N ILE A 760 21.33 5.18 7.13
CA ILE A 760 20.15 4.33 6.80
C ILE A 760 19.46 3.83 8.08
N PHE A 761 20.22 3.31 9.06
CA PHE A 761 19.65 2.83 10.33
C PHE A 761 19.03 3.95 11.16
N SER A 762 19.66 5.13 11.20
CA SER A 762 19.10 6.31 11.87
C SER A 762 17.72 6.68 11.31
N LYS A 763 17.57 6.71 9.98
CA LYS A 763 16.27 6.96 9.33
C LYS A 763 15.27 5.83 9.57
N PHE A 764 15.70 4.57 9.68
CA PHE A 764 14.84 3.46 10.09
C PHE A 764 14.30 3.63 11.51
N GLY A 765 15.15 4.05 12.47
CA GLY A 765 14.73 4.34 13.84
C GLY A 765 13.66 5.42 13.90
N SER A 766 13.88 6.55 13.21
CA SER A 766 12.88 7.62 13.08
C SER A 766 11.59 7.13 12.42
N LEU A 767 11.69 6.27 11.39
CA LEU A 767 10.54 5.73 10.69
C LEU A 767 9.70 4.84 11.61
N LEU A 768 10.34 3.96 12.38
CA LEU A 768 9.69 3.10 13.38
C LEU A 768 9.01 3.90 14.48
N GLU A 769 9.67 4.92 15.03
CA GLU A 769 9.11 5.76 16.09
C GLU A 769 7.82 6.46 15.63
N VAL A 770 7.82 7.02 14.42
CA VAL A 770 6.65 7.69 13.87
C VAL A 770 5.56 6.70 13.47
N MET A 771 5.91 5.54 12.90
CA MET A 771 4.96 4.47 12.59
C MET A 771 4.33 3.82 13.82
N SER A 772 4.98 3.84 14.98
CA SER A 772 4.42 3.32 16.24
C SER A 772 3.26 4.13 16.81
N LYS A 773 3.10 5.38 16.32
CA LYS A 773 2.04 6.30 16.78
C LYS A 773 0.74 6.09 16.01
N GLU A 774 0.78 5.40 14.86
CA GLU A 774 -0.35 5.25 13.94
C GLU A 774 -1.11 3.91 14.07
N PRO A 775 -2.45 3.92 14.29
CA PRO A 775 -3.23 2.70 14.44
C PRO A 775 -3.38 1.89 13.14
N VAL A 776 -2.94 0.63 13.19
CA VAL A 776 -3.02 -0.35 12.10
C VAL A 776 -4.46 -0.85 11.90
N GLY A 777 -4.84 -1.10 10.64
CA GLY A 777 -6.07 -1.83 10.31
C GLY A 777 -7.34 -0.97 10.20
N ILE A 778 -7.22 0.35 10.29
CA ILE A 778 -8.30 1.31 10.01
C ILE A 778 -8.26 1.64 8.49
N PRO A 779 -9.25 1.21 7.68
CA PRO A 779 -9.19 1.37 6.23
C PRO A 779 -9.20 2.84 5.82
N GLY A 780 -8.13 3.26 5.16
CA GLY A 780 -7.96 4.66 4.76
C GLY A 780 -7.09 5.47 5.71
N LEU A 781 -6.83 5.05 6.95
CA LEU A 781 -6.08 5.86 7.92
C LEU A 781 -4.63 6.08 7.53
N ARG A 782 -3.87 5.01 7.25
CA ARG A 782 -2.53 5.13 6.63
C ARG A 782 -2.56 5.93 5.35
N TYR A 783 -3.71 5.97 4.67
CA TYR A 783 -3.90 6.71 3.43
C TYR A 783 -4.14 8.17 3.64
N LEU A 784 -3.70 8.67 4.79
CA LEU A 784 -3.77 10.07 5.08
C LEU A 784 -2.45 10.78 5.45
N PRO A 785 -2.41 12.12 5.36
CA PRO A 785 -1.22 12.94 5.59
C PRO A 785 -0.90 13.50 6.99
N THR A 786 -1.05 12.74 8.08
CA THR A 786 -0.73 13.27 9.43
C THR A 786 0.65 13.91 9.44
N LYS A 787 0.92 14.71 10.47
CA LYS A 787 2.30 15.02 10.85
C LYS A 787 3.16 13.74 10.84
N ASN A 788 2.61 12.64 11.35
CA ASN A 788 3.24 11.32 11.36
C ASN A 788 3.35 10.69 9.96
N ASN A 789 2.24 10.46 9.23
CA ASN A 789 2.28 9.83 7.90
C ASN A 789 3.15 10.57 6.88
N ARG A 790 3.34 11.88 7.03
CA ARG A 790 4.28 12.65 6.19
C ARG A 790 5.72 12.34 6.45
N GLU A 791 6.06 12.35 7.72
CA GLU A 791 7.39 12.01 8.16
C GLU A 791 7.69 10.55 7.76
N ILE A 792 6.70 9.66 7.85
CA ILE A 792 6.78 8.26 7.39
C ILE A 792 7.24 8.17 5.93
N TRP A 793 6.66 8.88 4.95
CA TRP A 793 7.17 8.75 3.56
C TRP A 793 8.23 9.75 3.13
N ARG A 794 8.52 10.78 3.94
CA ARG A 794 9.79 11.50 3.82
C ARG A 794 10.92 10.52 4.07
N LEU A 795 10.88 9.86 5.23
CA LEU A 795 11.83 8.83 5.63
C LEU A 795 11.82 7.62 4.67
N GLU A 796 10.66 7.15 4.21
CA GLU A 796 10.59 6.09 3.18
C GLU A 796 11.32 6.49 1.89
N LYS A 797 11.11 7.72 1.39
CA LYS A 797 11.72 8.20 0.15
C LYS A 797 13.24 8.33 0.34
N GLU A 798 13.69 8.85 1.47
CA GLU A 798 15.11 8.95 1.81
C GLU A 798 15.77 7.57 1.89
N ILE A 799 15.21 6.63 2.66
CA ILE A 799 15.71 5.24 2.77
C ILE A 799 15.77 4.55 1.41
N ASN A 800 14.73 4.68 0.57
CA ASN A 800 14.72 4.12 -0.78
C ASN A 800 15.91 4.63 -1.63
N LEU A 801 16.17 5.94 -1.58
CA LEU A 801 17.24 6.59 -2.35
C LEU A 801 18.63 6.16 -1.86
N MET A 802 18.82 6.06 -0.55
CA MET A 802 20.10 5.64 0.03
C MET A 802 20.42 4.18 -0.28
N ILE A 803 19.42 3.29 -0.22
CA ILE A 803 19.58 1.89 -0.60
C ILE A 803 19.95 1.77 -2.08
N LEU A 804 19.32 2.55 -2.96
CA LEU A 804 19.68 2.59 -4.39
C LEU A 804 21.10 3.16 -4.62
N GLN A 805 21.54 4.11 -3.80
CA GLN A 805 22.93 4.60 -3.86
C GLN A 805 23.93 3.52 -3.46
N VAL A 806 23.70 2.78 -2.37
CA VAL A 806 24.54 1.63 -1.96
C VAL A 806 24.60 0.57 -3.07
N VAL A 807 23.49 0.29 -3.74
CA VAL A 807 23.43 -0.62 -4.91
C VAL A 807 24.28 -0.09 -6.07
N LYS A 808 24.17 1.20 -6.40
CA LYS A 808 24.94 1.83 -7.48
C LYS A 808 26.44 1.79 -7.19
N ASP A 809 26.85 2.27 -6.01
CA ASP A 809 28.25 2.29 -5.57
C ASP A 809 28.87 0.88 -5.63
N ARG A 810 28.10 -0.16 -5.28
CA ARG A 810 28.55 -1.55 -5.35
C ARG A 810 28.80 -2.00 -6.80
N SER A 811 27.94 -1.63 -7.74
CA SER A 811 28.07 -2.01 -9.16
C SER A 811 29.30 -1.43 -9.85
N GLU A 812 29.90 -0.39 -9.27
CA GLU A 812 31.13 0.28 -9.74
C GLU A 812 32.39 -0.29 -9.03
N SER A 813 32.24 -1.27 -8.14
CA SER A 813 33.31 -1.86 -7.29
C SER A 813 33.56 -3.35 -7.56
N SER A 814 34.66 -3.92 -7.05
CA SER A 814 35.04 -5.32 -7.33
C SER A 814 34.13 -6.37 -6.68
N CYS A 815 33.96 -7.49 -7.38
CA CYS A 815 32.93 -8.50 -7.12
C CYS A 815 33.31 -9.46 -5.97
N GLU A 816 32.85 -9.15 -4.74
CA GLU A 816 32.69 -10.18 -3.71
C GLU A 816 31.28 -10.77 -3.75
N LYS A 817 31.14 -12.05 -3.41
CA LYS A 817 29.85 -12.77 -3.44
C LYS A 817 29.09 -12.61 -2.11
N ASP A 818 28.72 -11.37 -1.81
CA ASP A 818 27.92 -10.98 -0.64
C ASP A 818 26.40 -11.20 -0.85
N LEU A 819 25.58 -10.89 0.16
CA LEU A 819 24.13 -11.05 0.09
C LEU A 819 23.48 -10.05 -0.88
N LEU A 820 24.00 -8.82 -0.96
CA LEU A 820 23.51 -7.80 -1.89
C LEU A 820 23.66 -8.28 -3.35
N GLN A 821 24.82 -8.80 -3.73
CA GLN A 821 25.08 -9.35 -5.06
C GLN A 821 24.06 -10.45 -5.43
N MET A 822 23.70 -11.31 -4.47
CA MET A 822 22.70 -12.36 -4.67
C MET A 822 21.28 -11.80 -4.84
N ILE A 823 20.94 -10.70 -4.15
CA ILE A 823 19.67 -9.97 -4.36
C ILE A 823 19.63 -9.35 -5.77
N LEU A 824 20.75 -8.81 -6.27
CA LEU A 824 20.85 -8.27 -7.63
C LEU A 824 20.67 -9.35 -8.71
N GLU A 825 21.26 -10.53 -8.52
CA GLU A 825 21.07 -11.70 -9.41
C GLU A 825 19.63 -12.25 -9.34
N GLY A 826 19.04 -12.27 -8.14
CA GLY A 826 17.62 -12.59 -7.92
C GLY A 826 16.66 -11.62 -8.61
N ALA A 827 17.04 -10.34 -8.72
CA ALA A 827 16.29 -9.32 -9.44
C ALA A 827 16.38 -9.51 -10.97
N LYS A 828 17.56 -9.83 -11.51
CA LYS A 828 17.76 -10.11 -12.95
C LYS A 828 16.94 -11.31 -13.45
N SER A 829 16.62 -12.26 -12.55
CA SER A 829 15.76 -13.41 -12.83
C SER A 829 14.26 -13.16 -12.57
N CYS A 830 13.84 -11.95 -12.19
CA CYS A 830 12.42 -11.59 -12.00
C CYS A 830 11.65 -11.35 -13.32
N GLY A 831 11.82 -12.22 -14.31
CA GLY A 831 10.91 -12.31 -15.45
C GLY A 831 9.73 -13.24 -15.18
N ASP A 832 10.00 -14.38 -14.53
CA ASP A 832 9.06 -15.49 -14.38
C ASP A 832 9.46 -16.39 -13.19
N TYR A 833 8.47 -16.84 -12.39
CA TYR A 833 8.61 -17.97 -11.48
C TYR A 833 7.61 -19.07 -11.84
N ASN A 834 8.10 -20.16 -12.44
CA ASN A 834 7.32 -21.34 -12.86
C ASN A 834 6.15 -21.08 -13.84
N GLY A 835 6.28 -20.11 -14.74
CA GLY A 835 5.24 -19.71 -15.71
C GLY A 835 4.33 -18.56 -15.26
N VAL A 836 4.71 -17.84 -14.19
CA VAL A 836 3.92 -16.76 -13.57
C VAL A 836 4.73 -15.45 -13.55
N PRO A 837 4.29 -14.40 -14.28
CA PRO A 837 4.90 -13.08 -14.21
C PRO A 837 4.79 -12.47 -12.81
N LEU A 838 5.92 -12.16 -12.18
CA LEU A 838 5.97 -11.70 -10.78
C LEU A 838 5.50 -10.25 -10.53
N ASN A 839 5.22 -9.49 -11.59
CA ASN A 839 4.62 -8.14 -11.57
C ASN A 839 5.28 -7.16 -10.56
N ILE A 840 6.61 -7.20 -10.47
CA ILE A 840 7.45 -6.34 -9.63
C ILE A 840 8.64 -5.86 -10.48
N SER A 841 9.04 -4.59 -10.36
CA SER A 841 10.25 -4.10 -11.03
C SER A 841 11.52 -4.56 -10.31
N CYS A 842 12.63 -4.68 -11.04
CA CYS A 842 13.93 -5.05 -10.47
C CYS A 842 14.32 -4.14 -9.31
N ASP A 843 14.22 -2.82 -9.48
CA ASP A 843 14.54 -1.84 -8.44
C ASP A 843 13.69 -2.03 -7.19
N LYS A 844 12.39 -2.36 -7.34
CA LYS A 844 11.50 -2.60 -6.21
C LYS A 844 11.80 -3.92 -5.51
N PHE A 845 12.15 -4.97 -6.27
CA PHE A 845 12.65 -6.22 -5.70
C PHE A 845 13.93 -5.99 -4.88
N ILE A 846 14.87 -5.19 -5.38
CA ILE A 846 16.12 -4.88 -4.70
C ILE A 846 15.84 -4.06 -3.44
N VAL A 847 15.22 -2.89 -3.56
CA VAL A 847 14.98 -1.97 -2.45
C VAL A 847 14.16 -2.62 -1.33
N ASP A 848 13.05 -3.29 -1.65
CA ASP A 848 12.18 -3.87 -0.63
C ASP A 848 12.86 -5.04 0.11
N ASN A 849 13.76 -5.79 -0.54
CA ASN A 849 14.55 -6.82 0.15
C ASN A 849 15.70 -6.23 0.97
N CYS A 850 16.42 -5.24 0.45
CA CYS A 850 17.47 -4.54 1.19
C CYS A 850 16.92 -3.87 2.46
N LYS A 851 15.75 -3.20 2.38
CA LYS A 851 15.05 -2.65 3.57
C LYS A 851 14.90 -3.69 4.67
N ASN A 852 14.44 -4.88 4.28
CA ASN A 852 14.16 -5.97 5.20
C ASN A 852 15.43 -6.55 5.84
N ILE A 853 16.57 -6.59 5.13
CA ILE A 853 17.85 -6.99 5.71
C ILE A 853 18.39 -5.92 6.67
N TYR A 854 18.36 -4.64 6.28
CA TYR A 854 18.76 -3.53 7.16
C TYR A 854 17.91 -3.49 8.44
N PHE A 855 16.58 -3.54 8.33
CA PHE A 855 15.68 -3.54 9.48
C PHE A 855 15.89 -4.78 10.37
N ALA A 856 15.83 -6.00 9.81
CA ALA A 856 15.90 -7.23 10.60
C ALA A 856 17.24 -7.46 11.29
N GLY A 857 18.33 -7.14 10.59
CA GLY A 857 19.68 -7.61 10.94
C GLY A 857 20.42 -6.81 12.00
N HIS A 858 19.93 -5.63 12.39
CA HIS A 858 20.57 -4.81 13.42
C HIS A 858 19.78 -4.75 14.74
N GLU A 859 18.50 -4.36 14.73
CA GLU A 859 17.73 -4.17 15.98
C GLU A 859 17.63 -5.44 16.82
N THR A 860 17.41 -6.59 16.18
CA THR A 860 17.17 -7.85 16.89
C THR A 860 18.39 -8.35 17.65
N SER A 861 19.56 -8.35 17.01
CA SER A 861 20.84 -8.66 17.64
C SER A 861 21.19 -7.62 18.71
N ALA A 862 21.05 -6.32 18.42
CA ALA A 862 21.36 -5.26 19.37
C ALA A 862 20.53 -5.33 20.66
N ILE A 863 19.21 -5.54 20.54
CA ILE A 863 18.29 -5.68 21.68
C ILE A 863 18.63 -6.94 22.48
N THR A 864 18.91 -8.07 21.83
CA THR A 864 19.28 -9.32 22.51
C THR A 864 20.62 -9.18 23.25
N ALA A 865 21.59 -8.48 22.66
CA ALA A 865 22.88 -8.19 23.30
C ALA A 865 22.68 -7.30 24.54
N ALA A 866 21.93 -6.20 24.42
CA ALA A 866 21.66 -5.29 25.52
C ALA A 866 20.93 -5.98 26.69
N TRP A 867 19.91 -6.80 26.43
CA TRP A 867 19.26 -7.61 27.47
C TRP A 867 20.21 -8.65 28.08
N SER A 868 21.10 -9.24 27.29
CA SER A 868 22.12 -10.17 27.81
C SER A 868 23.09 -9.47 28.76
N PHE A 869 23.55 -8.25 28.45
CA PHE A 869 24.41 -7.49 29.35
C PHE A 869 23.69 -7.05 30.62
N LEU A 870 22.40 -6.66 30.54
CA LEU A 870 21.60 -6.38 31.74
C LEU A 870 21.49 -7.63 32.63
N LEU A 871 21.17 -8.79 32.06
CA LEU A 871 21.05 -10.04 32.80
C LEU A 871 22.38 -10.45 33.42
N LEU A 872 23.48 -10.41 32.67
CA LEU A 872 24.81 -10.69 33.23
C LEU A 872 25.26 -9.66 34.29
N ALA A 873 24.77 -8.42 34.25
CA ALA A 873 25.01 -7.41 35.29
C ALA A 873 24.17 -7.63 36.56
N LEU A 874 23.02 -8.30 36.45
CA LEU A 874 22.14 -8.67 37.57
C LEU A 874 22.53 -10.01 38.20
N TYR A 875 23.16 -10.89 37.42
CA TYR A 875 23.55 -12.25 37.81
C TYR A 875 25.06 -12.45 37.60
N PRO A 876 25.92 -11.91 38.50
CA PRO A 876 27.38 -11.97 38.36
C PRO A 876 27.92 -13.39 38.27
N GLU A 877 27.27 -14.37 38.90
CA GLU A 877 27.65 -15.78 38.83
C GLU A 877 27.54 -16.34 37.40
N TRP A 878 26.59 -15.86 36.60
CA TRP A 878 26.51 -16.18 35.17
C TRP A 878 27.51 -15.38 34.34
N GLN A 879 27.83 -14.16 34.74
CA GLN A 879 28.91 -13.36 34.15
C GLN A 879 30.27 -14.06 34.29
N ASP A 880 30.57 -14.59 35.48
CA ASP A 880 31.80 -15.33 35.76
C ASP A 880 31.83 -16.70 35.08
N ARG A 881 30.71 -17.42 35.01
CA ARG A 881 30.60 -18.66 34.22
C ARG A 881 30.87 -18.40 32.72
N VAL A 882 30.30 -17.33 32.16
CA VAL A 882 30.58 -16.90 30.77
C VAL A 882 32.06 -16.54 30.60
N ARG A 883 32.62 -15.71 31.50
CA ARG A 883 34.02 -15.31 31.48
C ARG A 883 34.96 -16.51 31.53
N ALA A 884 34.71 -17.46 32.43
CA ALA A 884 35.49 -18.68 32.57
C ALA A 884 35.40 -19.59 31.34
N GLU A 885 34.21 -19.76 30.74
CA GLU A 885 34.07 -20.50 29.47
C GLU A 885 34.87 -19.83 28.35
N VAL A 886 34.72 -18.51 28.19
CA VAL A 886 35.39 -17.76 27.12
C VAL A 886 36.90 -17.81 27.27
N LEU A 887 37.44 -17.61 28.48
CA LEU A 887 38.88 -17.73 28.74
C LEU A 887 39.38 -19.15 28.44
N LYS A 888 38.64 -20.20 28.84
CA LYS A 888 38.97 -21.60 28.58
C LYS A 888 38.93 -21.98 27.09
N VAL A 889 37.93 -21.50 26.35
CA VAL A 889 37.71 -21.84 24.93
C VAL A 889 38.62 -21.01 24.01
N CYS A 890 38.73 -19.71 24.24
CA CYS A 890 39.50 -18.79 23.38
C CYS A 890 40.99 -18.72 23.74
N LYS A 891 41.36 -19.00 25.00
CA LYS A 891 42.76 -18.95 25.49
C LYS A 891 43.46 -17.61 25.16
N GLY A 892 42.75 -16.50 25.36
CA GLY A 892 43.23 -15.14 25.05
C GLY A 892 43.17 -14.71 23.58
N ASN A 893 42.79 -15.59 22.65
CA ASN A 893 42.64 -15.24 21.24
C ASN A 893 41.24 -14.68 20.92
N PRO A 894 41.06 -13.90 19.85
CA PRO A 894 39.73 -13.55 19.36
C PRO A 894 38.92 -14.81 18.94
N PRO A 895 37.60 -14.84 19.16
CA PRO A 895 36.79 -16.05 18.93
C PRO A 895 36.62 -16.35 17.43
N ASN A 896 36.77 -17.62 17.05
CA ASN A 896 36.56 -18.08 15.66
C ASN A 896 35.34 -19.02 15.54
N SER A 897 34.94 -19.36 14.30
CA SER A 897 33.72 -20.15 14.04
C SER A 897 33.71 -21.59 14.60
N GLU A 898 34.85 -22.10 15.08
CA GLU A 898 34.97 -23.37 15.81
C GLU A 898 34.85 -23.16 17.31
N MET A 899 35.55 -22.16 17.85
CA MET A 899 35.40 -21.72 19.25
C MET A 899 33.94 -21.37 19.58
N LEU A 900 33.25 -20.64 18.70
CA LEU A 900 31.83 -20.30 18.89
C LEU A 900 30.91 -21.53 19.01
N ARG A 901 31.26 -22.67 18.40
CA ARG A 901 30.50 -23.92 18.53
C ARG A 901 30.72 -24.60 19.89
N SER A 902 31.88 -24.37 20.51
CA SER A 902 32.26 -24.94 21.82
C SER A 902 31.76 -24.12 23.01
N MET A 903 31.37 -22.85 22.82
CA MET A 903 30.79 -22.00 23.86
C MET A 903 29.35 -22.42 24.18
N LYS A 904 29.17 -23.32 25.15
CA LYS A 904 27.86 -23.83 25.58
C LYS A 904 27.19 -22.89 26.58
N ILE A 905 27.91 -22.39 27.58
CA ILE A 905 27.40 -21.43 28.57
C ILE A 905 26.97 -20.13 27.89
N VAL A 906 27.75 -19.60 26.93
CA VAL A 906 27.31 -18.44 26.13
C VAL A 906 26.05 -18.75 25.31
N THR A 907 25.91 -19.97 24.75
CA THR A 907 24.64 -20.38 24.11
C THR A 907 23.48 -20.35 25.09
N MET A 908 23.65 -20.96 26.28
CA MET A 908 22.60 -21.06 27.29
C MET A 908 22.14 -19.67 27.75
N VAL A 909 23.08 -18.76 28.00
CA VAL A 909 22.80 -17.35 28.34
C VAL A 909 22.02 -16.66 27.22
N ILE A 910 22.46 -16.77 25.97
CA ILE A 910 21.74 -16.16 24.83
C ILE A 910 20.34 -16.77 24.68
N GLN A 911 20.18 -18.07 24.87
CA GLN A 911 18.89 -18.76 24.76
C GLN A 911 17.93 -18.34 25.89
N GLU A 912 18.43 -18.18 27.11
CA GLU A 912 17.62 -17.68 28.24
C GLU A 912 17.28 -16.20 28.10
N THR A 913 18.20 -15.36 27.60
CA THR A 913 17.88 -13.97 27.21
C THR A 913 16.79 -13.95 26.15
N LEU A 914 16.89 -14.76 25.09
CA LEU A 914 15.88 -14.85 24.04
C LEU A 914 14.56 -15.47 24.53
N ARG A 915 14.58 -16.26 25.61
CA ARG A 915 13.38 -16.80 26.26
C ARG A 915 12.65 -15.70 27.04
N LEU A 916 13.36 -15.00 27.92
CA LEU A 916 12.80 -13.93 28.77
C LEU A 916 12.45 -12.67 27.98
N TYR A 917 13.34 -12.23 27.08
CA TYR A 917 13.25 -10.99 26.32
C TYR A 917 13.42 -11.22 24.80
N PRO A 918 12.52 -12.01 24.15
CA PRO A 918 12.55 -12.17 22.70
C PRO A 918 12.32 -10.82 21.99
N PRO A 919 13.17 -10.42 21.02
CA PRO A 919 12.96 -9.19 20.25
C PRO A 919 11.64 -9.19 19.46
N ALA A 920 11.13 -10.37 19.10
CA ALA A 920 9.86 -10.54 18.43
C ALA A 920 8.73 -10.86 19.44
N GLY A 921 7.73 -9.98 19.54
CA GLY A 921 6.56 -10.21 20.41
C GLY A 921 5.56 -11.26 19.89
N PHE A 922 5.46 -11.45 18.56
CA PHE A 922 4.44 -12.30 17.94
C PHE A 922 4.94 -13.07 16.73
N VAL A 923 4.35 -14.25 16.49
CA VAL A 923 4.30 -14.86 15.15
C VAL A 923 3.00 -14.43 14.47
N PHE A 924 3.09 -13.72 13.34
CA PHE A 924 1.92 -13.35 12.53
C PHE A 924 1.73 -14.27 11.30
N ARG A 925 0.47 -14.61 10.97
CA ARG A 925 0.02 -15.15 9.67
C ARG A 925 -1.30 -14.52 9.21
N GLU A 926 -1.67 -14.67 7.95
CA GLU A 926 -3.04 -14.43 7.44
C GLU A 926 -3.48 -15.62 6.57
N ALA A 927 -4.71 -16.09 6.77
CA ALA A 927 -5.34 -17.08 5.90
C ALA A 927 -5.74 -16.41 4.57
N LEU A 928 -4.98 -16.66 3.50
CA LEU A 928 -5.23 -16.10 2.16
C LEU A 928 -6.37 -16.80 1.43
N ASP A 929 -6.73 -18.01 1.87
CA ASP A 929 -7.94 -18.77 1.53
C ASP A 929 -8.47 -19.44 2.81
N ASP A 930 -9.66 -20.05 2.74
CA ASP A 930 -10.16 -20.86 3.84
C ASP A 930 -9.21 -22.06 4.08
N ILE A 931 -8.69 -22.20 5.30
CA ILE A 931 -7.71 -23.22 5.67
C ILE A 931 -8.18 -23.99 6.90
N LYS A 932 -8.13 -25.32 6.84
CA LYS A 932 -8.38 -26.19 8.00
C LYS A 932 -7.05 -26.44 8.72
N LEU A 933 -6.98 -26.07 10.00
CA LEU A 933 -5.91 -26.41 10.93
C LEU A 933 -6.53 -27.23 12.07
N LYS A 934 -6.12 -28.49 12.23
CA LYS A 934 -6.75 -29.48 13.12
C LYS A 934 -8.25 -29.50 12.87
N ASP A 935 -9.07 -29.32 13.89
CA ASP A 935 -10.53 -29.34 13.80
C ASP A 935 -11.13 -27.95 13.50
N ILE A 936 -10.28 -26.92 13.37
CA ILE A 936 -10.68 -25.53 13.18
C ILE A 936 -10.52 -25.11 11.71
N VAL A 937 -11.62 -24.69 11.08
CA VAL A 937 -11.62 -24.03 9.79
C VAL A 937 -11.43 -22.52 10.00
N ILE A 938 -10.23 -22.04 9.70
CA ILE A 938 -9.87 -20.62 9.72
C ILE A 938 -10.30 -19.99 8.38
N PRO A 939 -11.18 -18.96 8.40
CA PRO A 939 -11.69 -18.35 7.19
C PRO A 939 -10.71 -17.37 6.54
N LYS A 940 -10.83 -17.22 5.21
CA LYS A 940 -10.09 -16.24 4.41
C LYS A 940 -10.15 -14.82 4.99
N GLY A 941 -8.99 -14.21 5.18
CA GLY A 941 -8.81 -12.86 5.74
C GLY A 941 -8.73 -12.80 7.27
N MET A 942 -8.68 -13.95 7.97
CA MET A 942 -8.34 -14.01 9.39
C MET A 942 -6.82 -13.87 9.59
N GLY A 943 -6.40 -12.93 10.43
CA GLY A 943 -5.04 -12.86 10.94
C GLY A 943 -4.86 -13.84 12.11
N ILE A 944 -3.72 -14.52 12.18
CA ILE A 944 -3.36 -15.43 13.27
C ILE A 944 -2.17 -14.84 14.02
N GLN A 945 -2.24 -14.85 15.35
CA GLN A 945 -1.19 -14.37 16.25
C GLN A 945 -0.85 -15.43 17.30
N VAL A 946 0.44 -15.66 17.49
CA VAL A 946 0.99 -16.46 18.59
C VAL A 946 1.89 -15.55 19.42
N PRO A 947 1.55 -15.23 20.69
CA PRO A 947 2.34 -14.33 21.54
C PRO A 947 3.58 -15.06 22.07
N ILE A 948 4.75 -14.66 21.60
CA ILE A 948 6.02 -15.35 21.89
C ILE A 948 6.40 -15.20 23.38
N PRO A 949 6.38 -14.00 24.00
CA PRO A 949 6.77 -13.84 25.40
C PRO A 949 5.86 -14.61 26.37
N ILE A 950 4.55 -14.64 26.11
CA ILE A 950 3.58 -15.36 26.95
C ILE A 950 3.86 -16.86 26.92
N LEU A 951 4.14 -17.45 25.74
CA LEU A 951 4.48 -18.88 25.64
C LEU A 951 5.88 -19.20 26.18
N GLN A 952 6.84 -18.29 26.06
CA GLN A 952 8.21 -18.48 26.54
C GLN A 952 8.40 -18.25 28.04
N GLN A 953 7.43 -17.61 28.70
CA GLN A 953 7.42 -17.43 30.16
C GLN A 953 6.28 -18.18 30.87
N ASN A 954 5.47 -18.98 30.18
CA ASN A 954 4.38 -19.73 30.82
C ASN A 954 4.93 -20.81 31.80
N PRO A 955 4.63 -20.74 33.11
CA PRO A 955 5.06 -21.74 34.09
C PRO A 955 4.64 -23.18 33.78
N ASP A 956 3.50 -23.40 33.10
CA ASP A 956 3.03 -24.74 32.71
C ASP A 956 3.93 -25.43 31.67
N LEU A 957 4.71 -24.64 30.95
CA LEU A 957 5.61 -25.07 29.87
C LEU A 957 7.08 -25.08 30.34
N TRP A 958 7.46 -24.14 31.20
CA TRP A 958 8.85 -23.85 31.59
C TRP A 958 9.20 -24.13 33.05
N GLY A 959 8.22 -24.46 33.89
CA GLY A 959 8.39 -24.72 35.33
C GLY A 959 8.10 -23.51 36.22
N PRO A 960 8.08 -23.69 37.55
CA PRO A 960 7.78 -22.60 38.51
C PRO A 960 8.83 -21.48 38.51
N ASP A 961 10.02 -21.72 37.95
CA ASP A 961 11.11 -20.75 37.80
C ASP A 961 11.05 -20.00 36.45
N ALA A 962 9.95 -20.08 35.69
CA ALA A 962 9.83 -19.49 34.36
C ALA A 962 10.10 -17.97 34.29
N HIS A 963 9.95 -17.23 35.40
CA HIS A 963 10.27 -15.81 35.48
C HIS A 963 11.64 -15.51 36.10
N GLN A 964 12.46 -16.52 36.34
CA GLN A 964 13.86 -16.37 36.76
C GLN A 964 14.79 -16.47 35.54
N PHE A 965 15.96 -15.83 35.62
CA PHE A 965 17.05 -16.06 34.67
C PHE A 965 17.79 -17.34 35.06
N ASN A 966 17.44 -18.45 34.41
CA ASN A 966 18.07 -19.75 34.63
C ASN A 966 18.59 -20.35 33.30
N PRO A 967 19.76 -19.91 32.81
CA PRO A 967 20.40 -20.49 31.62
C PRO A 967 20.62 -22.01 31.69
N GLU A 968 20.79 -22.60 32.88
CA GLU A 968 21.05 -24.04 33.06
C GLU A 968 19.92 -24.91 32.48
N ARG A 969 18.69 -24.38 32.34
CA ARG A 969 17.58 -25.10 31.68
C ARG A 969 17.93 -25.53 30.24
N PHE A 970 18.82 -24.79 29.57
CA PHE A 970 19.25 -25.08 28.20
C PHE A 970 20.49 -26.01 28.12
N ALA A 971 20.95 -26.61 29.23
CA ALA A 971 22.09 -27.53 29.25
C ALA A 971 21.91 -28.73 28.31
N ASN A 972 20.67 -29.23 28.18
CA ASN A 972 20.27 -30.30 27.26
C ASN A 972 19.63 -29.76 25.95
N GLY A 973 19.92 -28.51 25.61
CA GLY A 973 19.34 -27.82 24.46
C GLY A 973 17.85 -27.49 24.63
N VAL A 974 17.25 -26.94 23.56
CA VAL A 974 15.84 -26.48 23.56
C VAL A 974 14.85 -27.62 23.87
N ILE A 975 15.17 -28.85 23.47
CA ILE A 975 14.30 -30.02 23.71
C ILE A 975 14.20 -30.36 25.20
N GLY A 976 15.31 -30.22 25.95
CA GLY A 976 15.31 -30.44 27.40
C GLY A 976 14.82 -29.25 28.23
N ALA A 977 14.78 -28.05 27.65
CA ALA A 977 14.51 -26.81 28.37
C ALA A 977 13.03 -26.51 28.62
N CYS A 978 12.12 -27.13 27.86
CA CYS A 978 10.68 -26.85 27.88
C CYS A 978 9.86 -28.12 27.63
N LYS A 979 8.74 -28.28 28.35
CA LYS A 979 7.81 -29.41 28.22
C LYS A 979 7.27 -29.61 26.79
N ILE A 980 7.16 -28.52 26.03
CA ILE A 980 6.80 -28.55 24.60
C ILE A 980 7.82 -27.68 23.86
N PRO A 981 8.86 -28.25 23.23
CA PRO A 981 9.99 -27.49 22.67
C PRO A 981 9.58 -26.42 21.65
N GLN A 982 8.45 -26.62 20.95
CA GLN A 982 7.91 -25.64 20.00
C GLN A 982 7.33 -24.38 20.65
N ALA A 983 7.30 -24.27 21.99
CA ALA A 983 6.99 -23.04 22.71
C ALA A 983 8.16 -22.05 22.70
N TYR A 984 9.39 -22.56 22.54
CA TYR A 984 10.57 -21.73 22.32
C TYR A 984 10.65 -21.35 20.84
N MET A 985 10.32 -20.09 20.53
CA MET A 985 10.24 -19.61 19.16
C MET A 985 10.74 -18.16 18.98
N PRO A 986 11.89 -17.75 19.55
CA PRO A 986 12.39 -16.38 19.38
C PRO A 986 12.75 -16.07 17.92
N PHE A 987 13.03 -17.13 17.14
CA PHE A 987 13.21 -17.11 15.70
C PHE A 987 11.97 -17.64 14.95
N GLY A 988 10.81 -17.80 15.57
CA GLY A 988 9.67 -18.53 14.98
C GLY A 988 9.99 -20.00 14.67
N ALA A 989 9.16 -20.64 13.83
CA ALA A 989 9.31 -22.05 13.48
C ALA A 989 8.74 -22.40 12.08
N GLY A 990 9.20 -23.54 11.53
CA GLY A 990 8.75 -24.12 10.27
C GLY A 990 9.01 -23.25 9.02
N PRO A 991 8.12 -23.23 8.01
CA PRO A 991 8.35 -22.53 6.74
C PRO A 991 8.54 -21.01 6.86
N ARG A 992 8.28 -20.47 8.04
CA ARG A 992 8.70 -19.13 8.43
C ARG A 992 9.43 -19.19 9.82
N ALA A 993 10.70 -19.65 9.88
CA ALA A 993 11.67 -19.56 11.02
C ALA A 993 12.88 -18.63 10.69
N CYS A 994 13.54 -17.85 11.55
CA CYS A 994 14.38 -16.71 11.09
C CYS A 994 15.61 -17.10 10.23
N ALA A 995 15.73 -16.52 9.03
CA ALA A 995 16.88 -16.75 8.13
C ALA A 995 18.19 -16.31 8.77
N GLY A 996 18.14 -15.21 9.53
CA GLY A 996 19.27 -14.68 10.27
C GLY A 996 19.60 -15.44 11.56
N GLN A 997 18.89 -16.52 11.91
CA GLN A 997 19.13 -17.24 13.18
C GLN A 997 20.59 -17.64 13.37
N HIS A 998 21.24 -18.21 12.35
CA HIS A 998 22.66 -18.57 12.44
C HIS A 998 23.56 -17.35 12.53
N PHE A 999 23.22 -16.26 11.82
CA PHE A 999 23.94 -14.99 11.85
C PHE A 999 23.90 -14.35 13.24
N ALA A 1000 22.68 -14.11 13.76
CA ALA A 1000 22.46 -13.52 15.08
C ALA A 1000 23.07 -14.37 16.21
N MET A 1001 22.95 -15.70 16.17
CA MET A 1001 23.59 -16.56 17.17
C MET A 1001 25.13 -16.53 17.11
N ALA A 1002 25.73 -16.32 15.93
CA ALA A 1002 27.18 -16.16 15.82
C ALA A 1002 27.63 -14.77 16.33
N GLU A 1003 26.95 -13.72 15.86
CA GLU A 1003 27.15 -12.32 16.25
C GLU A 1003 27.04 -12.13 17.77
N LEU A 1004 25.96 -12.59 18.39
CA LEU A 1004 25.75 -12.49 19.84
C LEU A 1004 26.85 -13.19 20.63
N LYS A 1005 27.30 -14.38 20.22
CA LYS A 1005 28.41 -15.05 20.90
C LYS A 1005 29.72 -14.27 20.78
N VAL A 1006 30.01 -13.66 19.63
CA VAL A 1006 31.19 -12.80 19.45
C VAL A 1006 31.11 -11.58 20.37
N ILE A 1007 29.96 -10.90 20.38
CA ILE A 1007 29.70 -9.72 21.22
C ILE A 1007 29.87 -10.05 22.71
N LEU A 1008 29.16 -11.07 23.22
CA LEU A 1008 29.25 -11.46 24.63
C LEU A 1008 30.65 -11.93 25.00
N SER A 1009 31.31 -12.74 24.16
CA SER A 1009 32.64 -13.27 24.51
C SER A 1009 33.72 -12.19 24.56
N LEU A 1010 33.77 -11.27 23.59
CA LEU A 1010 34.75 -10.20 23.60
C LEU A 1010 34.51 -9.17 24.70
N LEU A 1011 33.24 -8.83 24.99
CA LEU A 1011 32.94 -7.82 26.02
C LEU A 1011 33.03 -8.38 27.44
N VAL A 1012 32.56 -9.60 27.73
CA VAL A 1012 32.63 -10.19 29.09
C VAL A 1012 34.04 -10.66 29.47
N SER A 1013 34.88 -11.00 28.49
CA SER A 1013 36.30 -11.29 28.76
C SER A 1013 37.15 -10.06 29.06
N LYS A 1014 36.64 -8.85 28.77
CA LYS A 1014 37.34 -7.58 28.94
C LYS A 1014 36.78 -6.70 30.05
N PHE A 1015 35.46 -6.65 30.19
CA PHE A 1015 34.77 -5.78 31.14
C PHE A 1015 34.03 -6.58 32.19
N SER A 1016 33.82 -5.95 33.35
CA SER A 1016 32.86 -6.38 34.36
C SER A 1016 31.64 -5.49 34.31
N PHE A 1017 30.44 -6.07 34.41
CA PHE A 1017 29.17 -5.36 34.30
C PHE A 1017 28.44 -5.32 35.63
N SER A 1018 27.95 -4.14 35.99
CA SER A 1018 27.04 -3.90 37.11
C SER A 1018 25.94 -2.93 36.67
N VAL A 1019 24.74 -3.05 37.25
CA VAL A 1019 23.62 -2.15 36.91
C VAL A 1019 23.80 -0.79 37.58
N SER A 1020 23.74 0.29 36.79
CA SER A 1020 23.79 1.67 37.33
C SER A 1020 22.65 1.91 38.32
N PRO A 1021 22.88 2.58 39.47
CA PRO A 1021 21.80 3.04 40.36
C PRO A 1021 20.75 3.95 39.71
N LYS A 1022 21.05 4.54 38.54
CA LYS A 1022 20.12 5.36 37.76
C LYS A 1022 19.21 4.54 36.84
N TYR A 1023 19.52 3.25 36.61
CA TYR A 1023 18.76 2.39 35.72
C TYR A 1023 17.34 2.15 36.25
N ARG A 1024 16.35 2.21 35.35
CA ARG A 1024 14.95 1.89 35.65
C ARG A 1024 14.50 0.75 34.74
N HIS A 1025 14.05 -0.35 35.33
CA HIS A 1025 13.55 -1.48 34.55
C HIS A 1025 12.10 -1.25 34.16
N SER A 1026 11.86 -1.01 32.87
CA SER A 1026 10.52 -0.88 32.31
C SER A 1026 10.50 -1.44 30.88
N PRO A 1027 10.44 -2.78 30.71
CA PRO A 1027 10.33 -3.40 29.40
C PRO A 1027 9.05 -2.93 28.68
N VAL A 1028 9.21 -2.42 27.46
CA VAL A 1028 8.09 -1.95 26.63
C VAL A 1028 8.20 -2.55 25.23
N VAL A 1029 7.05 -2.92 24.66
CA VAL A 1029 6.98 -3.46 23.30
C VAL A 1029 6.60 -2.34 22.35
N ARG A 1030 7.59 -1.79 21.64
CA ARG A 1030 7.35 -0.86 20.54
C ARG A 1030 7.02 -1.65 19.27
N ASP A 1031 6.15 -1.08 18.45
CA ASP A 1031 5.45 -1.73 17.33
C ASP A 1031 6.39 -2.48 16.34
N TYR A 1032 6.59 -3.78 16.58
CA TYR A 1032 7.65 -4.57 15.94
C TYR A 1032 7.14 -5.57 14.89
N VAL A 1033 7.93 -5.77 13.83
CA VAL A 1033 7.61 -6.66 12.70
C VAL A 1033 8.54 -7.89 12.69
N PRO A 1034 8.03 -9.13 12.81
CA PRO A 1034 8.84 -10.34 12.98
C PRO A 1034 9.40 -10.92 11.68
N THR A 1035 10.59 -11.50 11.80
CA THR A 1035 11.47 -11.90 10.69
C THR A 1035 11.63 -13.42 10.63
N VAL A 1036 11.07 -14.08 9.60
CA VAL A 1036 10.76 -15.51 9.68
C VAL A 1036 10.62 -16.21 8.31
N PHE A 1037 11.32 -17.34 8.15
CA PHE A 1037 11.96 -17.87 6.93
C PHE A 1037 12.51 -19.35 6.94
N ASP A 1038 11.75 -20.34 6.49
CA ASP A 1038 12.12 -21.75 6.13
C ASP A 1038 13.51 -22.35 6.50
N ASN A 1039 13.50 -23.44 7.29
CA ASN A 1039 14.48 -24.54 7.29
C ASN A 1039 13.71 -25.84 6.95
N PHE A 1040 14.22 -26.67 6.03
CA PHE A 1040 13.49 -27.84 5.54
C PHE A 1040 13.54 -29.04 6.50
N SER A 1041 12.38 -29.50 6.95
CA SER A 1041 12.16 -30.86 7.47
C SER A 1041 10.95 -31.47 6.75
N ALA A 1042 10.94 -32.80 6.56
CA ALA A 1042 9.88 -33.49 5.84
C ALA A 1042 9.17 -34.51 6.74
N ASN A 1043 7.84 -34.41 6.86
CA ASN A 1043 7.03 -35.42 7.53
C ASN A 1043 6.61 -36.49 6.53
N VAL A 1044 6.97 -37.74 6.78
CA VAL A 1044 6.62 -38.92 5.97
C VAL A 1044 5.63 -39.78 6.74
N MET A 1045 4.60 -40.30 6.05
CA MET A 1045 3.66 -41.25 6.63
C MET A 1045 4.15 -42.68 6.36
N VAL A 1046 4.40 -43.46 7.41
CA VAL A 1046 4.77 -44.88 7.34
C VAL A 1046 3.76 -45.67 8.16
N ASP A 1047 3.05 -46.63 7.55
CA ASP A 1047 2.01 -47.46 8.19
C ASP A 1047 0.96 -46.67 9.02
N GLY A 1048 0.66 -45.43 8.60
CA GLY A 1048 -0.28 -44.54 9.28
C GLY A 1048 0.31 -43.69 10.42
N GLN A 1049 1.61 -43.79 10.69
CA GLN A 1049 2.33 -42.94 11.65
C GLN A 1049 3.19 -41.89 10.96
N THR A 1050 3.27 -40.69 11.56
CA THR A 1050 4.08 -39.58 11.05
C THR A 1050 5.52 -39.69 11.56
N VAL A 1051 6.48 -39.86 10.65
CA VAL A 1051 7.92 -39.85 10.92
C VAL A 1051 8.52 -38.53 10.41
N ASN A 1052 9.21 -37.78 11.27
CA ASN A 1052 9.87 -36.53 10.88
C ASN A 1052 11.31 -36.79 10.41
N LEU A 1053 11.63 -36.40 9.17
CA LEU A 1053 12.98 -36.35 8.64
C LEU A 1053 13.53 -34.94 8.84
N GLY A 1054 14.07 -34.71 10.04
CA GLY A 1054 14.58 -33.42 10.54
C GLY A 1054 16.10 -33.32 10.57
N GLN A 1055 16.59 -32.09 10.75
CA GLN A 1055 18.00 -31.72 10.52
C GLN A 1055 18.96 -32.08 11.68
N GLU A 1056 18.47 -32.55 12.83
CA GLU A 1056 19.27 -32.58 14.07
C GLU A 1056 20.42 -33.60 14.08
N ASP A 1057 20.45 -34.58 13.16
CA ASP A 1057 21.56 -35.56 13.02
C ASP A 1057 22.12 -35.74 11.59
N TYR A 1058 21.67 -34.95 10.61
CA TYR A 1058 21.94 -35.19 9.18
C TYR A 1058 22.46 -33.93 8.45
N ASN A 1059 23.74 -33.64 8.64
CA ASN A 1059 24.42 -32.47 8.08
C ASN A 1059 24.49 -32.46 6.53
N ARG A 1060 23.43 -31.95 5.89
CA ARG A 1060 23.23 -31.65 4.44
C ARG A 1060 22.59 -32.76 3.57
N LEU A 1061 21.66 -33.54 4.11
CA LEU A 1061 20.72 -34.30 3.26
C LEU A 1061 19.49 -33.45 2.91
N ARG A 1062 18.98 -33.59 1.68
CA ARG A 1062 17.71 -33.00 1.25
C ARG A 1062 16.73 -34.11 0.87
N PRO A 1063 15.62 -34.30 1.62
CA PRO A 1063 14.55 -35.20 1.20
C PRO A 1063 13.72 -34.55 0.08
N LEU A 1064 13.46 -35.30 -0.99
CA LEU A 1064 12.47 -34.99 -2.01
C LEU A 1064 11.39 -36.07 -1.97
N SER A 1065 10.15 -35.65 -1.69
CA SER A 1065 8.97 -36.54 -1.62
C SER A 1065 7.73 -35.81 -2.14
N TYR A 1066 6.93 -36.50 -2.93
CA TYR A 1066 5.59 -36.03 -3.34
C TYR A 1066 4.52 -36.67 -2.44
N ARG A 1067 3.37 -36.02 -2.27
CA ARG A 1067 2.25 -36.59 -1.51
C ARG A 1067 1.79 -37.90 -2.17
N GLY A 1068 1.80 -39.00 -1.41
CA GLY A 1068 1.37 -40.31 -1.88
C GLY A 1068 2.41 -41.09 -2.70
N ALA A 1069 3.70 -40.73 -2.62
CA ALA A 1069 4.76 -41.49 -3.28
C ALA A 1069 5.32 -42.62 -2.38
N ASP A 1070 5.43 -43.83 -2.92
CA ASP A 1070 6.05 -45.00 -2.27
C ASP A 1070 7.60 -44.97 -2.31
N VAL A 1071 8.19 -43.93 -2.89
CA VAL A 1071 9.63 -43.78 -3.12
C VAL A 1071 10.13 -42.44 -2.60
N PHE A 1072 11.22 -42.48 -1.82
CA PHE A 1072 11.86 -41.29 -1.23
C PHE A 1072 13.25 -41.08 -1.83
N LEU A 1073 13.58 -39.85 -2.22
CA LEU A 1073 14.89 -39.48 -2.76
C LEU A 1073 15.66 -38.64 -1.74
N LEU A 1074 16.90 -39.03 -1.45
CA LEU A 1074 17.82 -38.32 -0.55
C LEU A 1074 19.00 -37.79 -1.35
N ALA A 1075 19.08 -36.47 -1.52
CA ALA A 1075 20.21 -35.82 -2.19
C ALA A 1075 21.28 -35.38 -1.19
N PHE A 1076 22.55 -35.61 -1.52
CA PHE A 1076 23.74 -35.25 -0.75
C PHE A 1076 24.72 -34.38 -1.56
N SER A 1077 25.72 -33.80 -0.91
CA SER A 1077 26.64 -32.84 -1.52
C SER A 1077 28.02 -33.45 -1.82
N LEU A 1078 28.35 -33.64 -3.10
CA LEU A 1078 29.66 -34.14 -3.56
C LEU A 1078 30.84 -33.23 -3.19
N ILE A 1079 30.59 -31.94 -2.89
CA ILE A 1079 31.61 -30.98 -2.42
C ILE A 1079 31.88 -31.11 -0.91
N SER A 1080 31.17 -31.98 -0.20
CA SER A 1080 31.33 -32.22 1.23
C SER A 1080 31.65 -33.69 1.46
N ARG A 1081 32.95 -34.00 1.48
CA ARG A 1081 33.46 -35.37 1.64
C ARG A 1081 32.83 -36.14 2.83
N PRO A 1082 32.64 -35.54 4.02
CA PRO A 1082 31.91 -36.22 5.11
C PRO A 1082 30.42 -36.45 4.85
N SER A 1083 29.76 -35.66 3.99
CA SER A 1083 28.37 -35.90 3.59
C SER A 1083 28.25 -37.04 2.58
N TYR A 1084 29.28 -37.24 1.75
CA TYR A 1084 29.38 -38.36 0.82
C TYR A 1084 29.70 -39.67 1.55
N GLU A 1085 30.69 -39.67 2.45
CA GLU A 1085 31.12 -40.88 3.16
C GLU A 1085 30.07 -41.40 4.16
N ASN A 1086 29.21 -40.53 4.70
CA ASN A 1086 28.15 -40.94 5.65
C ASN A 1086 26.85 -41.44 4.99
N ILE A 1087 26.58 -41.15 3.72
CA ILE A 1087 25.23 -41.43 3.16
C ILE A 1087 24.94 -42.92 3.07
N SER A 1088 25.93 -43.74 2.70
CA SER A 1088 25.72 -45.18 2.51
C SER A 1088 25.32 -45.89 3.81
N LYS A 1089 26.04 -45.62 4.91
CA LYS A 1089 25.74 -46.16 6.23
C LYS A 1089 24.40 -45.66 6.76
N LYS A 1090 24.16 -44.35 6.69
CA LYS A 1090 22.94 -43.72 7.23
C LYS A 1090 21.68 -44.00 6.38
N GLY A 1091 21.82 -44.20 5.07
CA GLY A 1091 20.72 -44.57 4.17
C GLY A 1091 20.23 -46.01 4.40
N GLN A 1092 21.15 -46.94 4.66
CA GLN A 1092 20.80 -48.31 5.07
C GLN A 1092 20.16 -48.36 6.46
N GLU A 1093 20.60 -47.50 7.39
CA GLU A 1093 20.00 -47.36 8.71
C GLU A 1093 18.57 -46.80 8.62
N LEU A 1094 18.38 -45.72 7.84
CA LEU A 1094 17.05 -45.16 7.58
C LEU A 1094 16.13 -46.19 6.90
N LYS A 1095 16.63 -46.94 5.91
CA LYS A 1095 15.88 -48.04 5.27
C LYS A 1095 15.30 -49.01 6.30
N LYS A 1096 16.08 -49.39 7.32
CA LYS A 1096 15.62 -50.24 8.43
C LYS A 1096 14.57 -49.54 9.29
N GLN A 1097 14.79 -48.28 9.64
CA GLN A 1097 13.88 -47.49 10.49
C GLN A 1097 12.50 -47.28 9.86
N ILE A 1098 12.42 -47.01 8.55
CA ILE A 1098 11.15 -46.78 7.83
C ILE A 1098 10.60 -48.00 7.09
N GLY A 1099 11.22 -49.18 7.24
CA GLY A 1099 10.76 -50.43 6.62
C GLY A 1099 10.83 -50.47 5.08
N ALA A 1100 11.63 -49.61 4.44
CA ALA A 1100 11.65 -49.46 2.99
C ALA A 1100 12.17 -50.72 2.26
N LEU A 1101 11.57 -51.04 1.10
CA LEU A 1101 11.89 -52.25 0.32
C LEU A 1101 13.36 -52.28 -0.15
N ALA A 1102 13.85 -51.16 -0.67
CA ALA A 1102 15.20 -51.01 -1.21
C ALA A 1102 15.82 -49.67 -0.80
N TYR A 1103 17.16 -49.64 -0.78
CA TYR A 1103 17.96 -48.41 -0.76
C TYR A 1103 19.00 -48.57 -1.86
N VAL A 1104 19.10 -47.57 -2.74
CA VAL A 1104 19.95 -47.60 -3.93
C VAL A 1104 20.61 -46.23 -4.09
N GLU A 1105 21.94 -46.23 -4.16
CA GLU A 1105 22.72 -45.02 -4.43
C GLU A 1105 22.98 -44.87 -5.92
N CYS A 1106 22.69 -43.69 -6.46
CA CYS A 1106 22.99 -43.30 -7.84
C CYS A 1106 23.64 -41.94 -7.93
N SER A 1107 24.39 -41.72 -9.02
CA SER A 1107 25.03 -40.44 -9.32
C SER A 1107 24.45 -39.86 -10.61
N SER A 1108 23.72 -38.75 -10.51
CA SER A 1108 23.25 -38.01 -11.68
C SER A 1108 24.39 -37.34 -12.47
N LYS A 1109 25.57 -37.15 -11.86
CA LYS A 1109 26.75 -36.59 -12.53
C LYS A 1109 27.48 -37.63 -13.39
N THR A 1110 27.58 -38.87 -12.93
CA THR A 1110 28.31 -39.96 -13.63
C THR A 1110 27.37 -40.98 -14.27
N GLN A 1111 26.04 -40.79 -14.17
CA GLN A 1111 24.97 -41.71 -14.59
C GLN A 1111 25.03 -43.12 -13.96
N GLN A 1112 25.91 -43.33 -13.00
CA GLN A 1112 26.12 -44.61 -12.31
C GLN A 1112 24.89 -44.98 -11.46
N ASN A 1113 24.47 -46.25 -11.55
CA ASN A 1113 23.32 -46.86 -10.87
C ASN A 1113 21.95 -46.18 -11.12
N VAL A 1114 21.84 -45.19 -12.01
CA VAL A 1114 20.57 -44.52 -12.31
C VAL A 1114 19.52 -45.51 -12.81
N LYS A 1115 19.89 -46.44 -13.71
CA LYS A 1115 19.00 -47.52 -14.16
C LYS A 1115 18.51 -48.40 -13.00
N ALA A 1116 19.40 -48.77 -12.07
CA ALA A 1116 19.06 -49.62 -10.94
C ALA A 1116 18.04 -48.96 -9.98
N VAL A 1117 18.03 -47.62 -9.88
CA VAL A 1117 16.99 -46.89 -9.13
C VAL A 1117 15.63 -47.03 -9.82
N PHE A 1118 15.57 -46.87 -11.15
CA PHE A 1118 14.32 -47.05 -11.90
C PHE A 1118 13.85 -48.51 -11.86
N ASP A 1119 14.73 -49.48 -12.07
CA ASP A 1119 14.40 -50.91 -12.00
C ASP A 1119 13.87 -51.30 -10.59
N ALA A 1120 14.47 -50.77 -9.51
CA ALA A 1120 14.00 -50.99 -8.14
C ALA A 1120 12.65 -50.32 -7.85
N ALA A 1121 12.42 -49.10 -8.35
CA ALA A 1121 11.14 -48.40 -8.22
C ALA A 1121 10.02 -49.13 -8.99
N ILE A 1122 10.30 -49.56 -10.24
CA ILE A 1122 9.38 -50.37 -11.05
C ILE A 1122 9.04 -51.68 -10.32
N LYS A 1123 10.04 -52.37 -9.75
CA LYS A 1123 9.80 -53.62 -9.00
C LYS A 1123 8.95 -53.40 -7.74
N ALA A 1124 9.12 -52.28 -7.04
CA ALA A 1124 8.29 -51.92 -5.89
C ALA A 1124 6.81 -51.71 -6.28
N VAL A 1125 6.55 -51.09 -7.43
CA VAL A 1125 5.20 -50.85 -7.96
C VAL A 1125 4.57 -52.15 -8.50
N LEU A 1126 5.34 -53.00 -9.19
CA LEU A 1126 4.84 -54.25 -9.78
C LEU A 1126 4.64 -55.40 -8.77
N GLN A 1127 5.33 -55.37 -7.62
CA GLN A 1127 5.23 -56.39 -6.58
C GLN A 1127 5.09 -55.74 -5.18
N PRO A 1128 3.96 -55.07 -4.88
CA PRO A 1128 3.75 -54.43 -3.59
C PRO A 1128 3.72 -55.47 -2.46
N PRO A 1129 4.39 -55.21 -1.31
CA PRO A 1129 4.48 -56.17 -0.22
C PRO A 1129 3.10 -56.44 0.41
N LYS A 1130 2.80 -57.71 0.70
CA LYS A 1130 1.53 -58.12 1.32
C LYS A 1130 1.42 -57.57 2.75
N LEU A 1131 0.59 -56.54 2.94
CA LEU A 1131 0.23 -55.97 4.23
C LEU A 1131 -0.24 -57.06 5.21
N LYS A 1132 0.40 -57.15 6.39
CA LYS A 1132 -0.05 -58.02 7.49
C LYS A 1132 -1.38 -57.51 8.05
N LYS A 1133 -2.49 -58.17 7.71
CA LYS A 1133 -3.83 -57.86 8.24
C LYS A 1133 -3.83 -57.93 9.78
N GLN A 1134 -4.02 -56.80 10.46
CA GLN A 1134 -4.42 -56.79 11.86
C GLN A 1134 -5.85 -57.31 11.99
N LYS A 1135 -6.08 -58.27 12.89
CA LYS A 1135 -7.41 -58.83 13.18
C LYS A 1135 -8.25 -57.80 13.96
N LYS A 1136 -9.25 -57.18 13.33
CA LYS A 1136 -10.31 -56.46 14.06
C LYS A 1136 -11.12 -57.44 14.90
N LYS A 1137 -11.18 -57.27 16.21
CA LYS A 1137 -12.23 -57.88 17.05
C LYS A 1137 -13.52 -57.08 16.86
N LEU A 1138 -14.60 -57.74 16.45
CA LEU A 1138 -15.95 -57.18 16.57
C LEU A 1138 -16.32 -57.05 18.05
N ARG A 1139 -16.92 -55.92 18.43
CA ARG A 1139 -17.88 -55.86 19.53
C ARG A 1139 -19.15 -55.23 19.00
N ILE A 1140 -20.23 -55.99 19.09
CA ILE A 1140 -21.60 -55.56 18.84
C ILE A 1140 -22.12 -54.94 20.13
N CYS A 1141 -22.90 -53.86 20.03
CA CYS A 1141 -23.96 -53.61 21.00
C CYS A 1141 -25.15 -52.98 20.27
N PHE A 1142 -26.36 -53.37 20.68
CA PHE A 1142 -27.63 -52.98 20.06
C PHE A 1142 -28.16 -51.66 20.63
N VAL A 1143 -29.16 -51.13 19.92
CA VAL A 1143 -29.94 -49.92 20.18
C VAL A 1143 -30.56 -49.87 21.58
N LEU A 1144 -30.44 -48.70 22.24
CA LEU A 1144 -31.58 -47.90 22.71
C LEU A 1144 -31.22 -46.40 22.63
#